data_AF-A0A834BT78-F1
#
_entry.id   AF-A0A834BT78-F1
#
_cell.length_a   1.000
_cell.length_b   1.000
_cell.length_c   1.000
_cell.angle_alpha   90.00
_cell.angle_beta   90.00
_cell.angle_gamma   90.00
#
_symmetry.space_group_name_H-M   'P 1'
#
loop_
_entity.id
_entity.type
_entity.pdbx_description
1 polymer ?
#
loop_
_entity_poly.entity_id
_entity_poly.type
_entity_poly.pdbx_seq_one_letter_code
_entity_poly.pdbx_strand_id
1 'polypeptide(L)'
;MPSSVRAGSLKDPEVAELFFKEDPEKLFSDLREIGHGSFGAVYFAWDVRTNEVVAIKKMSYSGKQSNEKWQDIIKEVKFLQRIRHPNSIEYKGCYLREHTAWLVMEYCLGSASDLLEVHKKPLQEVEIAAITHGALQGLAYLHSHNMIHRDVKAGNVLLTEPGQVKLADFGSASIASPANSFVGTPYWMAPEVILAMDEGQYDGKVDIWSLGITCIELAERKPPLFNMNAMSALYHIAQNESPTLQSSDWSDYFRNFVDSCLQKIPQDRPHSDDMLGHAFLQRERPESVLMDLIQRTKDAVRELDNLQYRKMKKILLPEAHNGPTAEAHDGEEDLESGGGRTGTVNSVGTPAHRAAPVNSLNDAAQDSRSELDLMEGDRTVMSNSSVIHLKPEEEGLSGEKAASSQPTEPQAAPAQAPRKHYRNREHFATIRTASLRKNKLLLYYRNFINIIPAHALRKVWFKWIRVFQVTREIQEHEQDSELREQMSGYKRMRRQHQKHLMALENKLKGEMDEHRLRLDKELESQRNNFTQEMEKLLKKHQAALEKDVKTFANDEKKFQQHIQGQQKKELSSFLESQKREYKLRKEQLKEELSENQSTPKKEKQEWLSKQKENIQHFQAEEEANLLRKQRQYLELECRRFKRRILIARHNVEQDLAREELNKRQTQKDLEHAMLLRHHESMQELEFRHLATIQKARADLIRTQHETELTNQHEYNRRRKRELRRKHAMEVRQQPKSLKSKELQIKKQCQETCKTQRRQYKALKNHLLETTPKSEHKAVLKRLKEEQKRKLAILAEQYDHSINEMLSTQALRLDEAQEGEGQVLDMQLQQELELLNAYQSKIKMQTDAQHEKERRELEQRVSLRRALLEQKIEEEMLSLQNERLERIRSLLERQAREIEAFDSESLRLGFSNMVLTNLAPDSQGGWGGGGGGGSGPQGGGHWSGGGGGGGGGSQHSHHHQGSSSSQQPWGHPMLAGGPPPWSLHNPVGGSQRVSQGSTGGVRNSPQAMRRTSSGGRSEQGMSRSASITSQISNGSHLSYT
;
A
#
# COMPACT_ATOMS: atom_id res chain seq x y z
N MET A 1 0.05 -21.37 13.23
CA MET A 1 -0.49 -19.99 13.36
C MET A 1 -1.62 -20.00 14.38
N PRO A 2 -1.68 -19.07 15.35
CA PRO A 2 -2.93 -18.83 16.08
C PRO A 2 -3.99 -18.29 15.10
N SER A 3 -5.26 -18.61 15.33
CA SER A 3 -6.35 -18.13 14.49
C SER A 3 -6.50 -16.61 14.63
N SER A 4 -6.38 -15.86 13.53
CA SER A 4 -6.64 -14.41 13.56
C SER A 4 -8.10 -14.15 13.89
N VAL A 5 -8.32 -13.45 15.01
CA VAL A 5 -9.67 -13.05 15.45
C VAL A 5 -10.24 -12.07 14.42
N ARG A 6 -11.34 -12.44 13.78
CA ARG A 6 -12.03 -11.62 12.78
C ARG A 6 -12.52 -10.31 13.42
N ALA A 7 -12.38 -9.17 12.74
CA ALA A 7 -12.93 -7.89 13.18
C ALA A 7 -14.38 -8.00 13.67
N GLY A 8 -14.71 -7.36 14.80
CA GLY A 8 -16.02 -7.43 15.46
C GLY A 8 -16.31 -8.71 16.25
N SER A 9 -15.38 -9.68 16.30
CA SER A 9 -15.58 -10.95 17.02
C SER A 9 -15.45 -10.78 18.55
N LEU A 10 -16.57 -10.52 19.23
CA LEU A 10 -16.70 -10.50 20.70
C LEU A 10 -16.57 -11.89 21.38
N LYS A 11 -15.70 -12.76 20.87
CA LYS A 11 -15.37 -14.07 21.47
C LYS A 11 -14.31 -13.96 22.57
N ASP A 12 -13.55 -12.89 22.57
CA ASP A 12 -12.57 -12.53 23.58
C ASP A 12 -13.28 -11.72 24.69
N PRO A 13 -13.29 -12.18 25.96
CA PRO A 13 -13.92 -11.46 27.06
C PRO A 13 -13.39 -10.02 27.24
N GLU A 14 -12.07 -9.80 27.10
CA GLU A 14 -11.47 -8.46 27.23
C GLU A 14 -11.95 -7.48 26.15
N VAL A 15 -12.42 -8.00 25.01
CA VAL A 15 -12.96 -7.21 23.91
C VAL A 15 -14.48 -7.04 24.09
N ALA A 16 -15.17 -8.06 24.62
CA ALA A 16 -16.60 -8.02 24.89
C ALA A 16 -16.97 -7.02 26.00
N GLU A 17 -16.12 -6.87 27.03
CA GLU A 17 -16.34 -5.93 28.14
C GLU A 17 -16.20 -4.45 27.75
N LEU A 18 -15.65 -4.14 26.57
CA LEU A 18 -15.52 -2.77 26.06
C LEU A 18 -16.82 -2.19 25.48
N PHE A 19 -17.83 -3.04 25.23
CA PHE A 19 -19.07 -2.65 24.56
C PHE A 19 -20.30 -3.01 25.38
N PHE A 20 -21.19 -2.04 25.55
CA PHE A 20 -22.53 -2.29 26.07
C PHE A 20 -23.34 -3.15 25.09
N LYS A 21 -24.15 -4.06 25.65
CA LYS A 21 -24.93 -5.06 24.91
C LYS A 21 -26.29 -4.55 24.41
N GLU A 22 -26.62 -3.31 24.76
CA GLU A 22 -27.88 -2.66 24.40
C GLU A 22 -27.85 -2.18 22.94
N ASP A 23 -29.03 -2.07 22.32
CA ASP A 23 -29.17 -1.64 20.93
C ASP A 23 -29.14 -0.11 20.83
N PRO A 24 -28.05 0.52 20.32
CA PRO A 24 -27.90 1.98 20.37
C PRO A 24 -28.94 2.71 19.51
N GLU A 25 -29.54 2.04 18.52
CA GLU A 25 -30.62 2.60 17.69
C GLU A 25 -31.94 2.76 18.46
N LYS A 26 -32.04 2.21 19.68
CA LYS A 26 -33.18 2.38 20.60
C LYS A 26 -32.86 3.31 21.78
N LEU A 27 -31.58 3.61 22.00
CA LEU A 27 -31.11 4.46 23.08
C LEU A 27 -30.93 5.91 22.66
N PHE A 28 -30.57 6.16 21.39
CA PHE A 28 -30.18 7.48 20.91
C PHE A 28 -31.08 7.95 19.76
N SER A 29 -31.66 9.13 19.91
CA SER A 29 -32.61 9.72 18.95
C SER A 29 -32.11 11.06 18.37
N ASP A 30 -32.76 11.52 17.29
CA ASP A 30 -32.46 12.78 16.59
C ASP A 30 -30.98 12.95 16.20
N LEU A 31 -30.43 11.92 15.56
CA LEU A 31 -29.03 11.88 15.14
C LEU A 31 -28.74 12.90 14.03
N ARG A 32 -27.98 13.95 14.35
CA ARG A 32 -27.59 15.03 13.43
C ARG A 32 -26.07 15.09 13.30
N GLU A 33 -25.54 14.98 12.07
CA GLU A 33 -24.08 15.00 11.86
C GLU A 33 -23.48 16.38 12.20
N ILE A 34 -22.40 16.38 12.99
CA ILE A 34 -21.68 17.58 13.47
C ILE A 34 -20.19 17.60 13.05
N GLY A 35 -19.68 16.50 12.49
CA GLY A 35 -18.34 16.41 11.91
C GLY A 35 -18.04 15.03 11.33
N HIS A 36 -16.99 14.91 10.53
CA HIS A 36 -16.52 13.63 9.97
C HIS A 36 -14.98 13.56 9.94
N GLY A 37 -14.45 12.33 10.01
CA GLY A 37 -13.02 12.04 10.00
C GLY A 37 -12.69 10.73 9.28
N SER A 38 -11.45 10.25 9.42
CA SER A 38 -10.96 9.01 8.78
C SER A 38 -11.70 7.74 9.23
N PHE A 39 -12.11 7.68 10.50
CA PHE A 39 -12.78 6.52 11.09
C PHE A 39 -14.30 6.50 10.88
N GLY A 40 -14.92 7.65 10.62
CA GLY A 40 -16.36 7.79 10.40
C GLY A 40 -16.89 9.18 10.76
N ALA A 41 -18.18 9.26 11.10
CA ALA A 41 -18.89 10.52 11.36
C ALA A 41 -19.31 10.66 12.83
N VAL A 42 -19.36 11.90 13.31
CA VAL A 42 -19.76 12.28 14.67
C VAL A 42 -21.12 12.95 14.62
N TYR A 43 -22.03 12.51 15.49
CA TYR A 43 -23.41 12.96 15.56
C TYR A 43 -23.72 13.61 16.92
N PHE A 44 -24.48 14.70 16.91
CA PHE A 44 -25.33 15.09 18.02
C PHE A 44 -26.48 14.07 18.13
N ALA A 45 -26.86 13.68 19.35
CA ALA A 45 -28.06 12.88 19.63
C ALA A 45 -28.56 13.13 21.06
N TRP A 46 -29.80 12.71 21.35
CA TRP A 46 -30.32 12.64 22.73
C TRP A 46 -30.30 11.19 23.23
N ASP A 47 -29.84 10.95 24.46
CA ASP A 47 -30.08 9.67 25.16
C ASP A 47 -31.52 9.67 25.71
N VAL A 48 -32.35 8.76 25.18
CA VAL A 48 -33.79 8.67 25.48
C VAL A 48 -34.06 8.28 26.94
N ARG A 49 -33.07 7.77 27.69
CA ARG A 49 -33.21 7.35 29.09
C ARG A 49 -32.97 8.49 30.08
N THR A 50 -31.99 9.34 29.80
CA THR A 50 -31.55 10.43 30.69
C THR A 50 -32.03 11.80 30.23
N ASN A 51 -32.46 11.92 28.97
CA ASN A 51 -32.69 13.18 28.27
C ASN A 51 -31.45 14.10 28.25
N GLU A 52 -30.25 13.51 28.26
CA GLU A 52 -28.99 14.23 28.03
C GLU A 52 -28.66 14.32 26.53
N VAL A 53 -28.06 15.44 26.12
CA VAL A 53 -27.42 15.59 24.80
C VAL A 53 -26.04 14.92 24.83
N VAL A 54 -25.76 14.07 23.84
CA VAL A 54 -24.50 13.33 23.71
C VAL A 54 -23.87 13.51 22.33
N ALA A 55 -22.55 13.32 22.25
CA ALA A 55 -21.83 13.19 21.00
C ALA A 55 -21.53 11.72 20.70
N ILE A 56 -21.88 11.24 19.49
CA ILE A 56 -21.70 9.85 19.08
C ILE A 56 -20.77 9.77 17.87
N LYS A 57 -19.53 9.31 18.08
CA LYS A 57 -18.56 9.00 17.02
C LYS A 57 -18.82 7.59 16.49
N LYS A 58 -19.49 7.49 15.33
CA LYS A 58 -19.76 6.20 14.66
C LYS A 58 -18.56 5.79 13.81
N MET A 59 -17.96 4.64 14.12
CA MET A 59 -16.74 4.14 13.48
C MET A 59 -17.00 2.78 12.83
N SER A 60 -16.94 2.72 11.49
CA SER A 60 -17.22 1.46 10.77
C SER A 60 -15.94 0.67 10.47
N TYR A 61 -15.88 -0.54 10.99
CA TYR A 61 -14.84 -1.55 10.73
C TYR A 61 -15.21 -2.50 9.57
N SER A 62 -16.04 -2.03 8.63
CA SER A 62 -16.37 -2.76 7.40
C SER A 62 -15.26 -2.64 6.32
N GLY A 63 -15.31 -3.52 5.33
CA GLY A 63 -14.46 -3.46 4.13
C GLY A 63 -13.04 -4.05 4.28
N LYS A 64 -12.16 -3.71 3.31
CA LYS A 64 -10.84 -4.36 3.13
C LYS A 64 -9.82 -4.11 4.26
N GLN A 65 -10.04 -3.10 5.11
CA GLN A 65 -9.19 -2.74 6.27
C GLN A 65 -9.89 -3.01 7.61
N SER A 66 -10.88 -3.91 7.63
CA SER A 66 -11.72 -4.21 8.80
C SER A 66 -10.93 -4.52 10.07
N ASN A 67 -9.88 -5.35 9.99
CA ASN A 67 -9.04 -5.69 11.15
C ASN A 67 -8.23 -4.49 11.67
N GLU A 68 -7.72 -3.62 10.80
CA GLU A 68 -6.95 -2.42 11.20
C GLU A 68 -7.86 -1.44 11.94
N LYS A 69 -8.98 -1.07 11.32
CA LYS A 69 -9.98 -0.18 11.93
C LYS A 69 -10.54 -0.74 13.24
N TRP A 70 -10.73 -2.05 13.34
CA TRP A 70 -11.17 -2.68 14.59
C TRP A 70 -10.12 -2.51 15.69
N GLN A 71 -8.83 -2.70 15.40
CA GLN A 71 -7.77 -2.47 16.39
C GLN A 71 -7.69 -1.00 16.80
N ASP A 72 -7.93 -0.04 15.90
CA ASP A 72 -7.91 1.38 16.24
C ASP A 72 -9.11 1.81 17.11
N ILE A 73 -10.31 1.30 16.82
CA ILE A 73 -11.50 1.43 17.69
C ILE A 73 -11.20 0.88 19.10
N ILE A 74 -10.58 -0.30 19.19
CA ILE A 74 -10.25 -0.94 20.47
C ILE A 74 -9.20 -0.15 21.25
N LYS A 75 -8.19 0.44 20.58
CA LYS A 75 -7.23 1.36 21.21
C LYS A 75 -7.92 2.60 21.77
N GLU A 76 -8.76 3.26 20.97
CA GLU A 76 -9.42 4.50 21.38
C GLU A 76 -10.37 4.27 22.57
N VAL A 77 -11.15 3.17 22.55
CA VAL A 77 -12.01 2.80 23.70
C VAL A 77 -11.19 2.42 24.93
N LYS A 78 -10.14 1.59 24.80
CA LYS A 78 -9.25 1.23 25.94
C LYS A 78 -8.46 2.44 26.47
N PHE A 79 -8.25 3.50 25.68
CA PHE A 79 -7.67 4.76 26.13
C PHE A 79 -8.71 5.60 26.89
N LEU A 80 -9.88 5.84 26.30
CA LEU A 80 -10.95 6.65 26.87
C LEU A 80 -11.48 6.11 28.20
N GLN A 81 -11.53 4.79 28.37
CA GLN A 81 -11.89 4.16 29.65
C GLN A 81 -10.87 4.40 30.79
N ARG A 82 -9.66 4.89 30.49
CA ARG A 82 -8.58 5.12 31.48
C ARG A 82 -8.41 6.58 31.89
N ILE A 83 -9.02 7.52 31.17
CA ILE A 83 -8.88 8.95 31.47
C ILE A 83 -10.13 9.48 32.18
N ARG A 84 -9.93 10.31 33.21
CA ARG A 84 -11.00 11.04 33.87
C ARG A 84 -10.50 12.37 34.42
N HIS A 85 -10.53 13.40 33.57
CA HIS A 85 -10.08 14.75 33.90
C HIS A 85 -11.07 15.79 33.37
N PRO A 86 -11.34 16.92 34.08
CA PRO A 86 -12.25 17.97 33.60
C PRO A 86 -11.91 18.47 32.18
N ASN A 87 -10.63 18.47 31.78
CA ASN A 87 -10.17 18.89 30.46
C ASN A 87 -9.92 17.75 29.45
N SER A 88 -10.41 16.55 29.71
CA SER A 88 -10.53 15.47 28.71
C SER A 88 -12.00 15.21 28.43
N ILE A 89 -12.37 14.85 27.20
CA ILE A 89 -13.76 14.50 26.86
C ILE A 89 -14.26 13.33 27.73
N GLU A 90 -15.43 13.47 28.35
CA GLU A 90 -16.06 12.42 29.13
C GLU A 90 -16.54 11.29 28.20
N TYR A 91 -16.02 10.09 28.45
CA TYR A 91 -16.50 8.84 27.87
C TYR A 91 -17.78 8.38 28.60
N LYS A 92 -18.91 8.35 27.89
CA LYS A 92 -20.20 7.85 28.41
C LYS A 92 -20.48 6.39 28.02
N GLY A 93 -19.80 5.86 27.00
CA GLY A 93 -19.84 4.44 26.67
C GLY A 93 -19.44 4.10 25.24
N CYS A 94 -19.41 2.80 24.91
CA CYS A 94 -19.32 2.33 23.54
C CYS A 94 -20.33 1.20 23.30
N TYR A 95 -20.99 1.21 22.14
CA TYR A 95 -22.02 0.24 21.75
C TYR A 95 -21.67 -0.35 20.38
N LEU A 96 -22.15 -1.56 20.08
CA LEU A 96 -21.84 -2.25 18.82
C LEU A 96 -23.11 -2.57 18.03
N ARG A 97 -23.18 -2.11 16.77
CA ARG A 97 -24.27 -2.41 15.84
C ARG A 97 -23.69 -2.83 14.48
N GLU A 98 -23.99 -4.06 14.08
CA GLU A 98 -23.52 -4.69 12.83
C GLU A 98 -21.99 -4.64 12.63
N HIS A 99 -21.51 -3.67 11.86
CA HIS A 99 -20.11 -3.43 11.52
C HIS A 99 -19.64 -2.01 11.91
N THR A 100 -20.31 -1.43 12.91
CA THR A 100 -20.10 -0.04 13.37
C THR A 100 -20.09 0.03 14.90
N ALA A 101 -19.00 0.56 15.46
CA ALA A 101 -18.93 0.95 16.87
C ALA A 101 -19.51 2.36 17.04
N TRP A 102 -20.32 2.57 18.07
CA TRP A 102 -20.91 3.86 18.44
C TRP A 102 -20.26 4.31 19.75
N LEU A 103 -19.25 5.17 19.66
CA LEU A 103 -18.54 5.73 20.81
C LEU A 103 -19.27 6.98 21.30
N VAL A 104 -19.80 6.94 22.51
CA VAL A 104 -20.68 7.96 23.11
C VAL A 104 -19.89 8.76 24.15
N MET A 105 -19.97 10.08 24.04
CA MET A 105 -19.21 11.06 24.82
C MET A 105 -20.12 12.23 25.24
N GLU A 106 -19.66 13.07 26.17
CA GLU A 106 -20.30 14.39 26.40
C GLU A 106 -20.37 15.22 25.10
N TYR A 107 -21.42 16.01 24.95
CA TYR A 107 -21.56 16.93 23.83
C TYR A 107 -20.84 18.26 24.08
N CYS A 108 -20.05 18.68 23.10
CA CYS A 108 -19.42 20.00 23.05
C CYS A 108 -20.03 20.86 21.94
N LEU A 109 -20.09 22.17 22.16
CA LEU A 109 -20.63 23.18 21.24
C LEU A 109 -19.89 23.18 19.89
N GLY A 110 -18.57 23.01 19.93
CA GLY A 110 -17.70 22.98 18.76
C GLY A 110 -16.21 22.90 19.12
N SER A 111 -15.36 22.81 18.10
CA SER A 111 -13.90 22.89 18.23
C SER A 111 -13.41 24.34 18.17
N ALA A 112 -12.24 24.63 18.73
CA ALA A 112 -11.60 25.95 18.59
C ALA A 112 -11.32 26.31 17.11
N SER A 113 -11.16 25.32 16.23
CA SER A 113 -11.10 25.52 14.78
C SER A 113 -12.44 25.97 14.18
N ASP A 114 -13.58 25.47 14.68
CA ASP A 114 -14.90 25.96 14.28
C ASP A 114 -15.09 27.44 14.67
N LEU A 115 -14.59 27.85 15.84
CA LEU A 115 -14.63 29.26 16.28
C LEU A 115 -13.84 30.18 15.33
N LEU A 116 -12.63 29.76 14.91
CA LEU A 116 -11.83 30.47 13.89
C LEU A 116 -12.55 30.55 12.53
N GLU A 117 -13.30 29.50 12.16
CA GLU A 117 -14.06 29.49 10.92
C GLU A 117 -15.37 30.28 11.00
N VAL A 118 -16.03 30.40 12.17
CA VAL A 118 -17.17 31.33 12.34
C VAL A 118 -16.69 32.78 12.22
N HIS A 119 -15.72 33.20 13.04
CA HIS A 119 -15.32 34.61 13.13
C HIS A 119 -14.50 35.11 11.92
N LYS A 120 -13.94 34.18 11.12
CA LYS A 120 -12.97 34.45 10.03
C LYS A 120 -11.79 35.33 10.46
N LYS A 121 -11.47 35.36 11.75
CA LYS A 121 -10.45 36.17 12.41
C LYS A 121 -9.68 35.29 13.41
N PRO A 122 -8.46 35.68 13.82
CA PRO A 122 -7.82 35.14 15.02
C PRO A 122 -8.71 35.30 16.26
N LEU A 123 -8.44 34.53 17.30
CA LEU A 123 -9.00 34.76 18.63
C LEU A 123 -8.20 35.85 19.37
N GLN A 124 -8.79 36.44 20.41
CA GLN A 124 -8.10 37.44 21.25
C GLN A 124 -7.03 36.76 22.12
N GLU A 125 -5.96 37.47 22.50
CA GLU A 125 -4.87 36.88 23.31
C GLU A 125 -5.38 36.23 24.61
N VAL A 126 -6.38 36.85 25.27
CA VAL A 126 -7.01 36.31 26.49
C VAL A 126 -7.86 35.05 26.22
N GLU A 127 -8.49 34.96 25.05
CA GLU A 127 -9.25 33.77 24.61
C GLU A 127 -8.28 32.61 24.32
N ILE A 128 -7.17 32.90 23.64
CA ILE A 128 -6.08 31.93 23.40
C ILE A 128 -5.50 31.47 24.75
N ALA A 129 -5.16 32.38 25.66
CA ALA A 129 -4.62 32.03 26.98
C ALA A 129 -5.60 31.16 27.80
N ALA A 130 -6.91 31.36 27.67
CA ALA A 130 -7.92 30.54 28.32
C ALA A 130 -8.03 29.13 27.71
N ILE A 131 -8.10 29.03 26.38
CA ILE A 131 -8.12 27.74 25.66
C ILE A 131 -6.84 26.94 25.91
N THR A 132 -5.68 27.58 25.77
CA THR A 132 -4.36 26.96 25.97
C THR A 132 -4.15 26.50 27.41
N HIS A 133 -4.61 27.24 28.42
CA HIS A 133 -4.53 26.79 29.82
C HIS A 133 -5.36 25.50 30.02
N GLY A 134 -6.62 25.47 29.56
CA GLY A 134 -7.46 24.27 29.69
C GLY A 134 -6.92 23.06 28.92
N ALA A 135 -6.43 23.26 27.70
CA ALA A 135 -5.77 22.20 26.92
C ALA A 135 -4.51 21.66 27.63
N LEU A 136 -3.68 22.55 28.18
CA LEU A 136 -2.44 22.18 28.88
C LEU A 136 -2.70 21.45 30.21
N GLN A 137 -3.75 21.81 30.95
CA GLN A 137 -4.21 21.04 32.12
C GLN A 137 -4.58 19.60 31.73
N GLY A 138 -5.24 19.42 30.57
CA GLY A 138 -5.49 18.11 29.99
C GLY A 138 -4.20 17.35 29.66
N LEU A 139 -3.21 18.00 29.05
CA LEU A 139 -1.92 17.37 28.71
C LEU A 139 -1.11 16.99 29.95
N ALA A 140 -1.04 17.85 30.97
CA ALA A 140 -0.38 17.54 32.25
C ALA A 140 -0.96 16.28 32.91
N TYR A 141 -2.30 16.14 32.90
CA TYR A 141 -2.96 14.94 33.36
C TYR A 141 -2.56 13.69 32.54
N LEU A 142 -2.46 13.78 31.21
CA LEU A 142 -2.05 12.63 30.39
C LEU A 142 -0.58 12.26 30.64
N HIS A 143 0.31 13.24 30.64
CA HIS A 143 1.75 13.03 30.80
C HIS A 143 2.12 12.47 32.18
N SER A 144 1.47 12.93 33.25
CA SER A 144 1.67 12.38 34.61
C SER A 144 1.24 10.90 34.74
N HIS A 145 0.42 10.39 33.82
CA HIS A 145 0.05 8.97 33.70
C HIS A 145 0.84 8.22 32.61
N ASN A 146 1.93 8.81 32.08
CA ASN A 146 2.73 8.29 30.95
C ASN A 146 1.94 8.06 29.65
N MET A 147 0.86 8.82 29.44
CA MET A 147 0.07 8.82 28.21
C MET A 147 0.43 10.02 27.34
N ILE A 148 0.26 9.88 26.01
CA ILE A 148 0.58 10.91 25.00
C ILE A 148 -0.60 11.05 24.03
N HIS A 149 -1.03 12.28 23.71
CA HIS A 149 -2.15 12.57 22.81
C HIS A 149 -1.78 12.42 21.33
N ARG A 150 -0.61 12.94 20.93
CA ARG A 150 0.03 12.88 19.60
C ARG A 150 -0.69 13.55 18.42
N ASP A 151 -1.86 14.13 18.66
CA ASP A 151 -2.64 14.86 17.64
C ASP A 151 -3.36 16.09 18.20
N VAL A 152 -2.62 16.95 18.91
CA VAL A 152 -3.12 18.23 19.43
C VAL A 152 -3.17 19.27 18.31
N LYS A 153 -4.36 19.83 18.06
CA LYS A 153 -4.67 20.87 17.06
C LYS A 153 -5.97 21.58 17.43
N ALA A 154 -6.27 22.77 16.91
CA ALA A 154 -7.49 23.49 17.32
C ALA A 154 -8.79 22.74 16.96
N GLY A 155 -8.76 21.79 16.03
CA GLY A 155 -9.89 20.90 15.72
C GLY A 155 -10.16 19.84 16.81
N ASN A 156 -9.16 19.48 17.61
CA ASN A 156 -9.23 18.47 18.66
C ASN A 156 -9.31 19.08 20.08
N VAL A 157 -9.35 20.41 20.18
CA VAL A 157 -9.64 21.16 21.41
C VAL A 157 -11.07 21.68 21.31
N LEU A 158 -11.97 21.11 22.11
CA LEU A 158 -13.40 21.42 22.09
C LEU A 158 -13.79 22.34 23.25
N LEU A 159 -14.90 23.06 23.08
CA LEU A 159 -15.53 23.85 24.15
C LEU A 159 -16.94 23.31 24.43
N THR A 160 -17.23 23.03 25.69
CA THR A 160 -18.60 22.83 26.19
C THR A 160 -19.36 24.15 26.27
N GLU A 161 -20.69 24.11 26.34
CA GLU A 161 -21.50 25.33 26.48
C GLU A 161 -21.20 26.15 27.76
N PRO A 162 -20.91 25.54 28.93
CA PRO A 162 -20.40 26.25 30.11
C PRO A 162 -18.93 26.70 30.05
N GLY A 163 -18.33 26.79 28.85
CA GLY A 163 -16.98 27.33 28.67
C GLY A 163 -15.83 26.40 29.07
N GLN A 164 -16.09 25.17 29.54
CA GLN A 164 -15.02 24.21 29.87
C GLN A 164 -14.38 23.64 28.60
N VAL A 165 -13.05 23.74 28.53
CA VAL A 165 -12.19 23.27 27.44
C VAL A 165 -11.88 21.78 27.59
N LYS A 166 -11.99 21.01 26.50
CA LYS A 166 -11.80 19.54 26.45
C LYS A 166 -10.81 19.13 25.36
N LEU A 167 -9.86 18.26 25.68
CA LEU A 167 -9.11 17.47 24.69
C LEU A 167 -9.97 16.31 24.16
N ALA A 168 -9.93 16.06 22.85
CA ALA A 168 -10.72 15.04 22.18
C ALA A 168 -9.98 14.39 20.99
N ASP A 169 -10.58 13.34 20.41
CA ASP A 169 -10.05 12.52 19.30
C ASP A 169 -8.75 11.74 19.63
N PHE A 170 -8.85 10.88 20.64
CA PHE A 170 -7.75 10.06 21.15
C PHE A 170 -7.36 8.87 20.22
N GLY A 171 -7.84 8.82 18.99
CA GLY A 171 -7.52 7.75 18.02
C GLY A 171 -6.03 7.65 17.66
N SER A 172 -5.26 8.72 17.84
CA SER A 172 -3.80 8.75 17.67
C SER A 172 -3.00 8.53 18.97
N ALA A 173 -3.66 8.43 20.13
CA ALA A 173 -2.99 8.50 21.42
C ALA A 173 -2.11 7.26 21.74
N SER A 174 -1.28 7.37 22.77
CA SER A 174 -0.42 6.30 23.30
C SER A 174 -0.69 6.09 24.78
N ILE A 175 -0.93 4.84 25.18
CA ILE A 175 -1.01 4.42 26.60
C ILE A 175 0.37 4.21 27.25
N ALA A 176 1.44 4.62 26.58
CA ALA A 176 2.82 4.48 27.04
C ALA A 176 3.71 5.62 26.55
N SER A 177 4.69 5.97 27.38
CA SER A 177 5.77 6.93 27.11
C SER A 177 7.10 6.31 27.56
N PRO A 178 8.19 6.40 26.78
CA PRO A 178 8.24 6.95 25.43
C PRO A 178 7.53 6.05 24.39
N ALA A 179 7.18 6.65 23.25
CA ALA A 179 6.61 5.99 22.08
C ALA A 179 7.51 6.18 20.84
N ASN A 180 7.27 5.40 19.79
CA ASN A 180 8.07 5.40 18.55
C ASN A 180 7.26 5.45 17.25
N SER A 181 5.97 5.11 17.24
CA SER A 181 5.17 5.04 16.01
C SER A 181 4.96 6.41 15.37
N PHE A 182 5.21 6.53 14.07
CA PHE A 182 4.93 7.74 13.28
C PHE A 182 3.41 7.96 13.12
N VAL A 183 2.83 8.89 13.89
CA VAL A 183 1.40 9.27 13.88
C VAL A 183 1.22 10.76 14.18
N GLY A 184 0.03 11.30 13.85
CA GLY A 184 -0.35 12.70 14.07
C GLY A 184 -0.76 13.44 12.79
N THR A 185 -1.21 14.69 12.91
CA THR A 185 -1.51 15.55 11.76
C THR A 185 -0.25 16.34 11.31
N PRO A 186 0.25 16.17 10.08
CA PRO A 186 1.60 16.58 9.65
C PRO A 186 2.10 17.99 10.00
N TYR A 187 1.24 19.02 9.98
CA TYR A 187 1.67 20.41 10.25
C TYR A 187 1.88 20.71 11.74
N TRP A 188 1.34 19.88 12.64
CA TRP A 188 1.47 20.01 14.10
C TRP A 188 2.52 19.04 14.68
N MET A 189 3.02 18.07 13.91
CA MET A 189 3.96 17.05 14.40
C MET A 189 5.29 17.66 14.86
N ALA A 190 5.82 17.16 15.97
CA ALA A 190 7.12 17.56 16.51
C ALA A 190 8.29 16.97 15.71
N PRO A 191 9.45 17.67 15.57
CA PRO A 191 10.57 17.21 14.75
C PRO A 191 11.07 15.80 15.12
N GLU A 192 11.09 15.47 16.41
CA GLU A 192 11.51 14.16 16.90
C GLU A 192 10.58 13.00 16.48
N VAL A 193 9.27 13.25 16.29
CA VAL A 193 8.34 12.23 15.75
C VAL A 193 8.64 11.94 14.28
N ILE A 194 9.08 12.96 13.54
CA ILE A 194 9.45 12.87 12.12
C ILE A 194 10.82 12.20 11.96
N LEU A 195 11.75 12.44 12.88
CA LEU A 195 13.07 11.81 12.90
C LEU A 195 13.06 10.38 13.46
N ALA A 196 12.02 9.98 14.20
CA ALA A 196 11.93 8.66 14.83
C ALA A 196 11.54 7.50 13.89
N MET A 197 11.35 7.74 12.59
CA MET A 197 10.67 6.82 11.66
C MET A 197 11.23 5.39 11.53
N ASP A 198 12.49 5.15 11.89
CA ASP A 198 13.11 3.81 11.85
C ASP A 198 13.45 3.25 13.26
N GLU A 199 14.13 4.02 14.13
CA GLU A 199 14.63 3.54 15.44
C GLU A 199 14.41 4.52 16.63
N GLY A 200 13.74 5.66 16.43
CA GLY A 200 13.69 6.72 17.45
C GLY A 200 12.61 6.54 18.53
N GLN A 201 12.73 7.34 19.59
CA GLN A 201 11.77 7.42 20.69
C GLN A 201 11.49 8.88 21.06
N TYR A 202 10.24 9.17 21.47
CA TYR A 202 9.77 10.48 21.91
C TYR A 202 8.80 10.35 23.10
N ASP A 203 8.67 11.40 23.91
CA ASP A 203 7.84 11.44 25.13
C ASP A 203 6.63 12.40 24.97
N GLY A 204 6.00 12.79 26.09
CA GLY A 204 4.89 13.75 26.10
C GLY A 204 5.22 15.15 25.56
N LYS A 205 6.50 15.52 25.41
CA LYS A 205 6.86 16.86 24.92
C LYS A 205 6.45 17.10 23.47
N VAL A 206 6.13 16.06 22.70
CA VAL A 206 5.56 16.19 21.34
C VAL A 206 4.23 16.94 21.35
N ASP A 207 3.43 16.78 22.40
CA ASP A 207 2.15 17.47 22.54
C ASP A 207 2.33 18.94 22.96
N ILE A 208 3.43 19.27 23.63
CA ILE A 208 3.81 20.65 23.97
C ILE A 208 4.21 21.43 22.69
N TRP A 209 4.93 20.78 21.76
CA TRP A 209 5.18 21.36 20.43
C TRP A 209 3.87 21.52 19.64
N SER A 210 3.03 20.49 19.61
CA SER A 210 1.73 20.51 18.93
C SER A 210 0.79 21.59 19.49
N LEU A 211 0.85 21.84 20.80
CA LEU A 211 0.17 22.97 21.47
C LEU A 211 0.76 24.33 21.06
N GLY A 212 2.08 24.44 20.88
CA GLY A 212 2.74 25.63 20.31
C GLY A 212 2.25 25.95 18.89
N ILE A 213 2.18 24.94 18.03
CA ILE A 213 1.60 25.08 16.69
C ILE A 213 0.10 25.43 16.77
N THR A 214 -0.63 24.86 17.73
CA THR A 214 -2.04 25.21 17.99
C THR A 214 -2.20 26.67 18.43
N CYS A 215 -1.26 27.21 19.21
CA CYS A 215 -1.26 28.64 19.58
C CYS A 215 -1.07 29.54 18.36
N ILE A 216 -0.18 29.18 17.43
CA ILE A 216 -0.05 29.87 16.14
C ILE A 216 -1.33 29.69 15.30
N GLU A 217 -1.96 28.52 15.29
CA GLU A 217 -3.23 28.29 14.60
C GLU A 217 -4.36 29.21 15.12
N LEU A 218 -4.46 29.43 16.43
CA LEU A 218 -5.45 30.34 17.02
C LEU A 218 -5.13 31.83 16.75
N ALA A 219 -3.84 32.17 16.60
CA ALA A 219 -3.35 33.52 16.32
C ALA A 219 -3.33 33.91 14.84
N GLU A 220 -3.15 32.94 13.92
CA GLU A 220 -2.97 33.15 12.48
C GLU A 220 -4.04 32.42 11.63
N ARG A 221 -5.01 31.77 12.30
CA ARG A 221 -6.12 30.96 11.76
C ARG A 221 -5.71 29.66 11.05
N LYS A 222 -4.42 29.36 10.95
CA LYS A 222 -3.82 28.20 10.28
C LYS A 222 -2.47 27.88 10.92
N PRO A 223 -2.02 26.61 10.92
CA PRO A 223 -0.66 26.30 11.32
C PRO A 223 0.35 26.82 10.28
N PRO A 224 1.64 26.96 10.66
CA PRO A 224 2.74 27.17 9.72
C PRO A 224 2.74 26.12 8.59
N LEU A 225 3.29 26.49 7.44
CA LEU A 225 3.47 25.61 6.27
C LEU A 225 2.18 25.02 5.65
N PHE A 226 0.98 25.45 6.07
CA PHE A 226 -0.32 24.96 5.56
C PHE A 226 -0.52 25.13 4.03
N ASN A 227 0.27 25.99 3.38
CA ASN A 227 0.29 26.16 1.93
C ASN A 227 1.13 25.09 1.19
N MET A 228 1.83 24.22 1.92
CA MET A 228 2.63 23.10 1.42
C MET A 228 1.83 21.80 1.50
N ASN A 229 2.28 20.75 0.82
CA ASN A 229 1.73 19.41 1.03
C ASN A 229 2.37 18.77 2.28
N ALA A 230 1.70 17.77 2.87
CA ALA A 230 2.15 17.07 4.07
C ALA A 230 3.63 16.63 4.04
N MET A 231 4.10 15.95 2.99
CA MET A 231 5.48 15.47 2.91
C MET A 231 6.50 16.61 2.85
N SER A 232 6.17 17.71 2.15
CA SER A 232 7.03 18.89 2.13
C SER A 232 7.01 19.65 3.46
N ALA A 233 5.87 19.70 4.17
CA ALA A 233 5.79 20.29 5.50
C ALA A 233 6.62 19.49 6.52
N LEU A 234 6.50 18.15 6.53
CA LEU A 234 7.30 17.25 7.38
C LEU A 234 8.81 17.45 7.17
N TYR A 235 9.25 17.53 5.91
CA TYR A 235 10.66 17.80 5.59
C TYR A 235 11.12 19.16 6.13
N HIS A 236 10.31 20.21 5.98
CA HIS A 236 10.63 21.54 6.51
C HIS A 236 10.66 21.57 8.04
N ILE A 237 9.73 20.92 8.75
CA ILE A 237 9.72 20.83 10.22
C ILE A 237 10.99 20.12 10.72
N ALA A 238 11.40 19.04 10.05
CA ALA A 238 12.63 18.33 10.40
C ALA A 238 13.88 19.19 10.16
N GLN A 239 14.01 19.84 8.99
CA GLN A 239 15.27 20.47 8.55
C GLN A 239 15.43 21.96 8.91
N ASN A 240 14.36 22.76 8.90
CA ASN A 240 14.43 24.22 9.06
C ASN A 240 14.32 24.63 10.54
N GLU A 241 14.53 25.93 10.81
CA GLU A 241 14.27 26.55 12.13
C GLU A 241 12.78 26.44 12.53
N SER A 242 12.51 26.53 13.83
CA SER A 242 11.15 26.50 14.37
C SER A 242 10.35 27.75 13.93
N PRO A 243 9.03 27.62 13.66
CA PRO A 243 8.19 28.76 13.33
C PRO A 243 7.89 29.61 14.58
N THR A 244 7.65 30.91 14.37
CA THR A 244 7.29 31.88 15.40
C THR A 244 6.03 32.67 14.97
N LEU A 245 5.43 33.44 15.88
CA LEU A 245 4.32 34.33 15.57
C LEU A 245 4.78 35.48 14.66
N GLN A 246 4.10 35.68 13.53
CA GLN A 246 4.50 36.66 12.50
C GLN A 246 4.17 38.12 12.89
N SER A 247 3.20 38.34 13.77
CA SER A 247 2.83 39.70 14.21
C SER A 247 3.61 40.15 15.46
N SER A 248 4.09 41.39 15.42
CA SER A 248 4.61 42.14 16.57
C SER A 248 3.55 42.45 17.63
N ASP A 249 2.26 42.42 17.29
CA ASP A 249 1.18 43.04 18.08
C ASP A 249 0.76 42.20 19.30
N TRP A 250 1.17 40.93 19.34
CA TRP A 250 1.04 40.06 20.51
C TRP A 250 1.92 40.54 21.67
N SER A 251 1.63 40.08 22.89
CA SER A 251 2.51 40.33 24.04
C SER A 251 3.78 39.46 24.01
N ASP A 252 4.84 39.95 24.65
CA ASP A 252 6.07 39.16 24.81
C ASP A 252 5.85 37.90 25.67
N TYR A 253 4.87 37.91 26.58
CA TYR A 253 4.45 36.72 27.31
C TYR A 253 3.91 35.63 26.36
N PHE A 254 3.10 36.00 25.37
CA PHE A 254 2.54 35.05 24.42
C PHE A 254 3.60 34.55 23.43
N ARG A 255 4.45 35.44 22.89
CA ARG A 255 5.63 35.05 22.10
C ARG A 255 6.50 34.05 22.85
N ASN A 256 6.93 34.39 24.07
CA ASN A 256 7.80 33.55 24.88
C ASN A 256 7.16 32.19 25.20
N PHE A 257 5.84 32.10 25.41
CA PHE A 257 5.14 30.83 25.56
C PHE A 257 5.25 29.96 24.30
N VAL A 258 4.99 30.54 23.12
CA VAL A 258 5.09 29.85 21.83
C VAL A 258 6.53 29.42 21.54
N ASP A 259 7.50 30.29 21.78
CA ASP A 259 8.93 30.00 21.60
C ASP A 259 9.40 28.88 22.56
N SER A 260 8.91 28.84 23.80
CA SER A 260 9.17 27.75 24.75
C SER A 260 8.52 26.42 24.32
N CYS A 261 7.30 26.45 23.78
CA CYS A 261 6.67 25.27 23.18
C CYS A 261 7.43 24.75 21.95
N LEU A 262 8.01 25.64 21.14
CA LEU A 262 8.60 25.33 19.84
C LEU A 262 10.13 25.19 19.85
N GLN A 263 10.71 24.86 21.01
CA GLN A 263 12.10 24.37 21.08
C GLN A 263 12.22 23.05 20.30
N LYS A 264 13.06 23.04 19.25
CA LYS A 264 13.26 21.84 18.39
C LYS A 264 13.94 20.69 19.12
N ILE A 265 14.76 20.97 20.12
CA ILE A 265 15.46 19.97 20.94
C ILE A 265 14.53 19.59 22.11
N PRO A 266 14.09 18.31 22.27
CA PRO A 266 13.16 17.93 23.32
C PRO A 266 13.70 18.11 24.74
N GLN A 267 15.02 18.13 24.92
CA GLN A 267 15.66 18.42 26.22
C GLN A 267 15.39 19.87 26.66
N ASP A 268 15.43 20.83 25.72
CA ASP A 268 15.29 22.26 25.99
C ASP A 268 13.81 22.71 26.04
N ARG A 269 12.89 21.90 25.48
CA ARG A 269 11.44 22.12 25.56
C ARG A 269 10.95 21.78 26.99
N PRO A 270 10.21 22.66 27.69
CA PRO A 270 9.72 22.35 29.04
C PRO A 270 8.65 21.23 29.06
N HIS A 271 8.39 20.64 30.23
CA HIS A 271 7.27 19.72 30.41
C HIS A 271 5.93 20.47 30.56
N SER A 272 4.83 19.73 30.47
CA SER A 272 3.46 20.24 30.67
C SER A 272 3.29 21.05 31.95
N ASP A 273 3.87 20.55 33.03
CA ASP A 273 3.71 21.04 34.38
C ASP A 273 4.54 22.31 34.61
N ASP A 274 5.71 22.40 33.98
CA ASP A 274 6.49 23.64 33.91
C ASP A 274 5.72 24.74 33.15
N MET A 275 5.13 24.38 32.00
CA MET A 275 4.40 25.31 31.15
C MET A 275 3.10 25.83 31.79
N LEU A 276 2.49 25.09 32.74
CA LEU A 276 1.35 25.60 33.53
C LEU A 276 1.76 26.81 34.40
N GLY A 277 3.01 26.85 34.88
CA GLY A 277 3.56 27.98 35.62
C GLY A 277 3.93 29.19 34.74
N HIS A 278 3.82 29.10 33.41
CA HIS A 278 4.28 30.15 32.50
C HIS A 278 3.45 31.43 32.62
N ALA A 279 4.12 32.59 32.65
CA ALA A 279 3.51 33.90 32.89
C ALA A 279 2.35 34.26 31.93
N PHE A 280 2.35 33.72 30.71
CA PHE A 280 1.24 33.83 29.76
C PHE A 280 -0.10 33.28 30.31
N LEU A 281 -0.07 32.15 31.01
CA LEU A 281 -1.26 31.47 31.52
C LEU A 281 -1.65 31.94 32.94
N GLN A 282 -0.67 32.47 33.69
CA GLN A 282 -0.81 33.00 35.04
C GLN A 282 -1.28 34.47 35.09
N ARG A 283 -1.41 35.14 33.95
CA ARG A 283 -1.99 36.50 33.88
C ARG A 283 -3.48 36.46 34.19
N GLU A 284 -3.91 37.39 35.05
CA GLU A 284 -5.31 37.61 35.40
C GLU A 284 -6.15 37.92 34.15
N ARG A 285 -7.35 37.35 34.10
CA ARG A 285 -8.31 37.43 32.99
C ARG A 285 -9.73 37.24 33.53
N PRO A 286 -10.77 37.84 32.93
CA PRO A 286 -12.15 37.62 33.36
C PRO A 286 -12.54 36.13 33.28
N GLU A 287 -13.25 35.63 34.29
CA GLU A 287 -13.77 34.26 34.29
C GLU A 287 -14.75 34.01 33.13
N SER A 288 -15.44 35.08 32.68
CA SER A 288 -16.40 35.04 31.58
C SER A 288 -15.78 34.86 30.19
N VAL A 289 -14.45 34.98 30.00
CA VAL A 289 -13.80 35.05 28.66
C VAL A 289 -14.28 33.97 27.69
N LEU A 290 -14.44 32.72 28.14
CA LEU A 290 -14.89 31.63 27.28
C LEU A 290 -16.42 31.60 27.08
N MET A 291 -17.20 32.08 28.06
CA MET A 291 -18.65 32.28 27.93
C MET A 291 -18.97 33.41 26.94
N ASP A 292 -18.26 34.53 27.05
CA ASP A 292 -18.37 35.70 26.17
C ASP A 292 -17.99 35.32 24.73
N LEU A 293 -16.90 34.55 24.56
CA LEU A 293 -16.50 33.96 23.28
C LEU A 293 -17.57 33.02 22.71
N ILE A 294 -18.15 32.14 23.53
CA ILE A 294 -19.22 31.21 23.12
C ILE A 294 -20.46 31.99 22.67
N GLN A 295 -20.93 32.95 23.46
CA GLN A 295 -22.11 33.75 23.16
C GLN A 295 -21.90 34.55 21.86
N ARG A 296 -20.76 35.27 21.76
CA ARG A 296 -20.35 35.98 20.55
C ARG A 296 -20.24 35.06 19.32
N THR A 297 -19.89 33.78 19.51
CA THR A 297 -19.85 32.78 18.43
C THR A 297 -21.27 32.34 18.03
N LYS A 298 -22.16 32.06 18.98
CA LYS A 298 -23.57 31.75 18.70
C LYS A 298 -24.25 32.91 17.93
N ASP A 299 -24.05 34.14 18.40
CA ASP A 299 -24.62 35.35 17.79
C ASP A 299 -24.11 35.52 16.35
N ALA A 300 -22.78 35.42 16.14
CA ALA A 300 -22.20 35.45 14.80
C ALA A 300 -22.71 34.31 13.88
N VAL A 301 -22.98 33.11 14.41
CA VAL A 301 -23.58 32.01 13.62
C VAL A 301 -24.99 32.36 13.16
N ARG A 302 -25.81 33.03 13.98
CA ARG A 302 -27.18 33.45 13.59
C ARG A 302 -27.17 34.52 12.49
N GLU A 303 -26.07 35.25 12.31
CA GLU A 303 -25.88 36.26 11.24
C GLU A 303 -25.20 35.73 9.97
N LEU A 304 -24.81 34.45 9.91
CA LEU A 304 -24.13 33.86 8.74
C LEU A 304 -25.05 33.74 7.50
N ASP A 305 -24.44 33.79 6.32
CA ASP A 305 -25.13 33.49 5.06
C ASP A 305 -25.64 32.04 5.01
N ASN A 306 -26.62 31.77 4.15
CA ASN A 306 -27.29 30.47 4.02
C ASN A 306 -26.34 29.27 3.72
N LEU A 307 -25.14 29.48 3.18
CA LEU A 307 -24.17 28.42 2.92
C LEU A 307 -23.30 28.16 4.15
N GLN A 308 -22.81 29.22 4.79
CA GLN A 308 -21.99 29.12 6.00
C GLN A 308 -22.82 28.69 7.22
N TYR A 309 -24.05 29.18 7.34
CA TYR A 309 -25.04 28.75 8.35
C TYR A 309 -25.29 27.24 8.27
N ARG A 310 -25.46 26.67 7.06
CA ARG A 310 -25.65 25.21 6.89
C ARG A 310 -24.50 24.37 7.45
N LYS A 311 -23.27 24.90 7.45
CA LYS A 311 -22.08 24.27 8.04
C LYS A 311 -22.00 24.49 9.56
N MET A 312 -22.30 25.71 10.02
CA MET A 312 -22.05 26.13 11.42
C MET A 312 -23.25 26.04 12.36
N LYS A 313 -24.47 25.77 11.86
CA LYS A 313 -25.68 25.51 12.66
C LYS A 313 -25.50 24.46 13.77
N LYS A 314 -24.46 23.62 13.70
CA LYS A 314 -24.09 22.67 14.76
C LYS A 314 -23.88 23.34 16.13
N ILE A 315 -23.43 24.59 16.14
CA ILE A 315 -23.22 25.43 17.34
C ILE A 315 -24.56 25.86 17.99
N LEU A 316 -25.68 25.76 17.26
CA LEU A 316 -27.01 26.15 17.75
C LEU A 316 -27.94 24.94 18.01
N LEU A 317 -27.43 23.71 17.94
CA LEU A 317 -28.26 22.50 18.07
C LEU A 317 -28.96 22.34 19.42
N PRO A 318 -28.34 22.63 20.59
CA PRO A 318 -29.02 22.52 21.89
C PRO A 318 -30.23 23.45 22.03
N GLU A 319 -30.21 24.62 21.39
CA GLU A 319 -31.27 25.63 21.51
C GLU A 319 -32.57 25.20 20.78
N ALA A 320 -32.46 24.29 19.81
CA ALA A 320 -33.54 23.92 18.89
C ALA A 320 -34.65 23.03 19.49
N HIS A 321 -34.60 22.72 20.79
CA HIS A 321 -35.64 21.94 21.49
C HIS A 321 -36.29 22.68 22.67
N ASN A 322 -35.80 23.86 23.06
CA ASN A 322 -36.36 24.67 24.15
C ASN A 322 -37.45 25.65 23.68
N GLY A 323 -38.20 25.28 22.63
CA GLY A 323 -39.41 26.01 22.22
C GLY A 323 -40.57 25.68 23.16
N PRO A 324 -41.44 26.65 23.52
CA PRO A 324 -42.52 26.39 24.47
C PRO A 324 -43.54 25.39 23.90
N THR A 325 -43.89 24.40 24.71
CA THR A 325 -44.99 23.47 24.44
C THR A 325 -46.32 24.23 24.40
N ALA A 326 -46.88 24.36 23.20
CA ALA A 326 -48.27 24.79 22.99
C ALA A 326 -49.17 23.57 22.80
N GLU A 327 -50.44 23.70 23.19
CA GLU A 327 -51.34 22.58 23.44
C GLU A 327 -51.95 21.97 22.16
N ALA A 328 -52.47 20.76 22.28
CA ALA A 328 -53.19 20.08 21.21
C ALA A 328 -54.60 20.65 21.03
N HIS A 329 -55.11 20.65 19.80
CA HIS A 329 -56.53 20.60 19.54
C HIS A 329 -56.84 19.92 18.21
N ASP A 330 -57.85 19.03 18.22
CA ASP A 330 -58.38 18.37 17.02
C ASP A 330 -59.27 19.33 16.20
N GLY A 331 -59.48 19.00 14.92
CA GLY A 331 -60.39 19.73 14.03
C GLY A 331 -60.40 19.16 12.61
N GLU A 332 -61.56 18.70 12.15
CA GLU A 332 -61.75 17.92 10.91
C GLU A 332 -62.58 18.69 9.86
N GLU A 333 -62.81 18.08 8.69
CA GLU A 333 -63.86 18.39 7.68
C GLU A 333 -63.76 19.65 6.76
N ASP A 334 -63.45 19.35 5.49
CA ASP A 334 -64.31 19.47 4.29
C ASP A 334 -64.67 20.77 3.51
N LEU A 335 -64.27 20.69 2.22
CA LEU A 335 -65.05 20.80 0.96
C LEU A 335 -65.59 22.15 0.36
N GLU A 336 -65.36 22.18 -0.96
CA GLU A 336 -66.16 22.74 -2.08
C GLU A 336 -66.49 24.25 -2.25
N SER A 337 -65.71 24.86 -3.17
CA SER A 337 -66.12 25.15 -4.58
C SER A 337 -67.26 26.14 -4.90
N GLY A 338 -66.96 27.07 -5.83
CA GLY A 338 -67.90 27.96 -6.54
C GLY A 338 -67.82 29.44 -6.09
N GLY A 339 -67.90 30.46 -6.95
CA GLY A 339 -67.96 30.47 -8.42
C GLY A 339 -68.69 31.73 -8.96
N GLY A 340 -67.99 32.85 -9.21
CA GLY A 340 -68.64 34.18 -9.33
C GLY A 340 -67.98 35.24 -10.23
N ARG A 341 -67.83 34.92 -11.52
CA ARG A 341 -67.56 35.77 -12.72
C ARG A 341 -67.33 37.32 -12.58
N THR A 342 -66.26 37.75 -13.26
CA THR A 342 -66.08 38.97 -14.10
C THR A 342 -65.89 40.37 -13.51
N GLY A 343 -64.70 40.93 -13.73
CA GLY A 343 -64.36 42.37 -13.69
C GLY A 343 -62.98 42.65 -14.32
N THR A 344 -62.94 43.25 -15.51
CA THR A 344 -61.73 43.64 -16.28
C THR A 344 -60.90 44.74 -15.57
N VAL A 345 -59.57 44.92 -15.74
CA VAL A 345 -58.65 44.64 -16.88
C VAL A 345 -57.23 44.18 -16.44
N ASN A 346 -56.48 43.57 -17.38
CA ASN A 346 -55.02 43.60 -17.63
C ASN A 346 -54.00 44.06 -16.55
N SER A 347 -52.76 43.56 -16.46
CA SER A 347 -52.03 42.34 -16.89
C SER A 347 -50.56 42.52 -16.42
N VAL A 348 -49.60 41.58 -16.40
CA VAL A 348 -49.46 40.19 -16.88
C VAL A 348 -48.75 39.38 -15.76
N GLY A 349 -48.91 38.05 -15.70
CA GLY A 349 -48.19 37.16 -14.76
C GLY A 349 -47.29 36.11 -15.43
N THR A 350 -46.50 35.41 -14.62
CA THR A 350 -45.69 34.22 -14.99
C THR A 350 -46.54 32.93 -15.09
N PRO A 351 -45.99 31.88 -15.71
CA PRO A 351 -46.09 30.53 -15.11
C PRO A 351 -44.74 29.77 -15.13
N ALA A 352 -44.34 28.84 -14.23
CA ALA A 352 -44.93 28.14 -13.06
C ALA A 352 -45.44 26.68 -13.25
N HIS A 353 -44.63 25.71 -12.78
CA HIS A 353 -44.97 24.32 -12.35
C HIS A 353 -45.56 23.36 -13.43
N ARG A 354 -45.80 22.04 -13.23
CA ARG A 354 -45.74 21.04 -12.11
C ARG A 354 -45.39 19.64 -12.77
N ALA A 355 -45.31 18.42 -12.21
CA ALA A 355 -45.57 17.77 -10.90
C ALA A 355 -44.82 16.41 -10.78
N ALA A 356 -45.01 15.67 -9.67
CA ALA A 356 -44.79 14.22 -9.46
C ALA A 356 -45.98 13.69 -8.57
N PRO A 357 -46.27 12.37 -8.41
CA PRO A 357 -45.49 11.34 -7.68
C PRO A 357 -45.46 9.95 -8.45
N VAL A 358 -45.41 8.69 -7.94
CA VAL A 358 -45.56 8.02 -6.61
C VAL A 358 -44.79 6.68 -6.48
N ASN A 359 -44.58 6.28 -5.22
CA ASN A 359 -44.34 4.97 -4.56
C ASN A 359 -44.22 3.59 -5.29
N SER A 360 -43.28 2.79 -4.72
CA SER A 360 -43.40 1.39 -4.22
C SER A 360 -42.66 0.21 -4.89
N LEU A 361 -41.79 -0.40 -4.04
CA LEU A 361 -41.46 -1.84 -3.89
C LEU A 361 -40.61 -2.63 -4.92
N ASN A 362 -39.65 -3.37 -4.33
CA ASN A 362 -39.09 -4.67 -4.70
C ASN A 362 -38.16 -4.90 -5.93
N ASP A 363 -36.92 -5.28 -5.59
CA ASP A 363 -36.24 -6.54 -5.96
C ASP A 363 -35.33 -6.64 -7.22
N ALA A 364 -34.40 -7.61 -7.09
CA ALA A 364 -33.50 -8.31 -8.02
C ALA A 364 -33.12 -7.79 -9.42
N ALA A 365 -31.80 -7.64 -9.59
CA ALA A 365 -30.98 -8.21 -10.67
C ALA A 365 -30.99 -7.59 -12.10
N GLN A 366 -30.00 -8.09 -12.87
CA GLN A 366 -29.76 -8.14 -14.33
C GLN A 366 -30.81 -7.48 -15.26
N ASP A 367 -30.41 -6.82 -16.36
CA ASP A 367 -29.50 -7.36 -17.38
C ASP A 367 -28.80 -6.27 -18.25
N SER A 368 -28.02 -6.69 -19.25
CA SER A 368 -27.29 -5.84 -20.21
C SER A 368 -27.94 -5.83 -21.60
N ARG A 369 -28.11 -4.65 -22.23
CA ARG A 369 -28.11 -4.55 -23.71
C ARG A 369 -27.91 -3.12 -24.24
N SER A 370 -27.80 -3.03 -25.57
CA SER A 370 -27.14 -1.94 -26.31
C SER A 370 -27.81 -1.65 -27.65
N GLU A 371 -27.93 -0.37 -27.98
CA GLU A 371 -28.10 0.22 -29.33
C GLU A 371 -27.87 1.75 -29.14
N LEU A 372 -27.15 2.52 -29.97
CA LEU A 372 -27.26 2.77 -31.42
C LEU A 372 -28.68 3.27 -31.78
N ASP A 373 -28.89 4.36 -32.53
CA ASP A 373 -28.01 5.15 -33.40
C ASP A 373 -28.51 6.62 -33.45
N LEU A 374 -27.73 7.57 -33.99
CA LEU A 374 -28.14 8.86 -34.62
C LEU A 374 -26.95 9.81 -34.90
N MET A 375 -26.37 9.70 -36.09
CA MET A 375 -25.87 10.86 -36.87
C MET A 375 -27.04 11.41 -37.73
N GLU A 376 -26.99 12.54 -38.47
CA GLU A 376 -25.92 13.42 -38.96
C GLU A 376 -26.49 14.85 -39.17
N GLY A 377 -25.68 15.88 -39.43
CA GLY A 377 -26.19 17.21 -39.85
C GLY A 377 -25.18 18.36 -39.97
N ASP A 378 -24.56 18.48 -41.16
CA ASP A 378 -23.74 19.58 -41.72
C ASP A 378 -22.59 20.23 -40.88
N ARG A 379 -21.33 20.41 -41.34
CA ARG A 379 -20.60 20.49 -42.63
C ARG A 379 -20.21 21.91 -43.08
N THR A 380 -18.91 22.17 -43.18
CA THR A 380 -18.30 22.74 -44.40
C THR A 380 -16.83 22.31 -44.52
N VAL A 381 -16.35 22.04 -45.75
CA VAL A 381 -14.96 21.65 -46.07
C VAL A 381 -14.57 22.34 -47.38
N MET A 382 -13.29 22.71 -47.55
CA MET A 382 -12.67 22.98 -48.86
C MET A 382 -11.18 22.58 -48.82
N SER A 383 -10.68 22.06 -49.94
CA SER A 383 -9.32 21.48 -50.10
C SER A 383 -8.69 21.94 -51.41
N ASN A 384 -7.37 21.75 -51.60
CA ASN A 384 -6.81 20.91 -52.69
C ASN A 384 -5.29 21.00 -52.90
N SER A 385 -4.69 19.79 -53.06
CA SER A 385 -3.60 19.42 -53.99
C SER A 385 -2.18 20.03 -53.80
N SER A 386 -1.10 19.45 -54.33
CA SER A 386 -0.95 18.33 -55.29
C SER A 386 0.27 17.41 -55.00
N VAL A 387 0.42 16.31 -55.75
CA VAL A 387 1.46 15.25 -55.59
C VAL A 387 2.09 14.89 -56.94
N ILE A 388 3.42 14.77 -57.03
CA ILE A 388 4.12 14.09 -58.15
C ILE A 388 5.37 13.29 -57.66
N HIS A 389 5.33 11.99 -57.94
CA HIS A 389 6.39 10.97 -58.21
C HIS A 389 7.69 10.75 -57.39
N LEU A 390 7.75 9.52 -56.85
CA LEU A 390 8.70 8.42 -57.14
C LEU A 390 9.96 8.12 -56.27
N LYS A 391 10.09 6.81 -56.04
CA LYS A 391 11.17 5.95 -55.51
C LYS A 391 12.12 5.52 -56.67
N PRO A 392 13.15 4.64 -56.51
CA PRO A 392 13.59 3.86 -55.33
C PRO A 392 14.80 4.51 -54.58
N GLU A 393 15.92 3.95 -54.07
CA GLU A 393 16.63 2.64 -54.11
C GLU A 393 17.31 2.31 -52.74
N GLU A 394 18.26 1.35 -52.72
CA GLU A 394 18.94 0.71 -51.58
C GLU A 394 20.41 1.25 -51.45
N GLU A 395 21.33 0.87 -50.55
CA GLU A 395 21.44 -0.13 -49.46
C GLU A 395 22.55 0.34 -48.47
N GLY A 396 22.95 -0.46 -47.46
CA GLY A 396 24.35 -0.44 -46.95
C GLY A 396 24.74 0.38 -45.69
N LEU A 397 24.42 -0.16 -44.51
CA LEU A 397 25.29 -0.44 -43.35
C LEU A 397 26.65 0.29 -43.12
N SER A 398 26.86 0.77 -41.87
CA SER A 398 28.15 0.96 -41.14
C SER A 398 29.14 2.06 -41.65
N GLY A 399 30.09 2.61 -40.87
CA GLY A 399 30.52 2.33 -39.48
C GLY A 399 31.42 3.43 -38.87
N GLU A 400 32.07 3.12 -37.75
CA GLU A 400 32.65 4.00 -36.71
C GLU A 400 33.77 5.04 -37.02
N LYS A 401 33.75 6.15 -36.25
CA LYS A 401 34.85 6.86 -35.52
C LYS A 401 36.16 7.35 -36.22
N ALA A 402 36.45 8.66 -36.02
CA ALA A 402 37.72 9.29 -35.55
C ALA A 402 39.05 9.14 -36.36
N ALA A 403 40.02 10.08 -36.37
CA ALA A 403 40.09 11.49 -35.95
C ALA A 403 41.40 12.20 -36.46
N SER A 404 41.41 13.55 -36.43
CA SER A 404 42.57 14.46 -36.27
C SER A 404 43.67 14.65 -37.35
N SER A 405 44.19 15.90 -37.40
CA SER A 405 45.57 16.34 -37.76
C SER A 405 45.84 17.01 -39.13
N GLN A 406 46.72 18.03 -39.12
CA GLN A 406 47.17 18.97 -40.18
C GLN A 406 48.45 18.48 -40.92
N PRO A 407 49.15 19.23 -41.82
CA PRO A 407 48.82 20.43 -42.65
C PRO A 407 48.88 20.07 -44.19
N THR A 408 49.34 20.78 -45.26
CA THR A 408 50.12 22.04 -45.58
C THR A 408 49.69 22.70 -46.93
N GLU A 409 50.38 23.78 -47.33
CA GLU A 409 50.33 24.57 -48.60
C GLU A 409 51.05 23.90 -49.83
N PRO A 410 51.02 24.44 -51.10
CA PRO A 410 50.84 25.85 -51.53
C PRO A 410 49.98 26.15 -52.82
N GLN A 411 50.10 27.41 -53.29
CA GLN A 411 49.22 28.26 -54.12
C GLN A 411 49.11 28.00 -55.65
N ALA A 412 47.95 28.35 -56.22
CA ALA A 412 47.78 29.04 -57.53
C ALA A 412 46.35 29.66 -57.67
N ALA A 413 46.11 30.56 -58.64
CA ALA A 413 44.83 31.28 -58.87
C ALA A 413 44.69 31.68 -60.36
N PRO A 414 43.58 32.30 -60.87
CA PRO A 414 42.30 32.69 -60.23
C PRO A 414 41.00 32.36 -61.03
N ALA A 415 39.80 32.42 -60.39
CA ALA A 415 38.57 33.05 -60.94
C ALA A 415 37.31 32.95 -60.04
N GLN A 416 36.59 34.08 -59.93
CA GLN A 416 35.16 34.32 -59.60
C GLN A 416 34.27 33.25 -58.91
N ALA A 417 33.84 33.52 -57.66
CA ALA A 417 32.45 33.39 -57.17
C ALA A 417 32.30 34.07 -55.77
N PRO A 418 31.08 34.45 -55.30
CA PRO A 418 30.93 35.39 -54.18
C PRO A 418 30.58 34.77 -52.81
N ARG A 419 31.03 35.39 -51.70
CA ARG A 419 30.38 35.26 -50.38
C ARG A 419 30.62 36.46 -49.45
N LYS A 420 29.78 36.53 -48.41
CA LYS A 420 29.74 37.60 -47.39
C LYS A 420 30.80 37.35 -46.31
N HIS A 421 31.41 38.40 -45.76
CA HIS A 421 31.30 38.68 -44.31
C HIS A 421 31.71 40.11 -43.93
N TYR A 422 31.37 40.47 -42.69
CA TYR A 422 31.69 41.73 -42.00
C TYR A 422 33.15 42.17 -42.09
N ARG A 423 33.36 43.49 -42.14
CA ARG A 423 34.32 44.15 -41.25
C ARG A 423 33.82 45.53 -40.85
N ASN A 424 33.96 45.89 -39.58
CA ASN A 424 33.76 47.27 -39.12
C ASN A 424 34.82 48.18 -39.76
N ARG A 425 34.44 49.38 -40.20
CA ARG A 425 35.01 50.68 -39.77
C ARG A 425 34.31 51.87 -40.45
N GLU A 426 34.15 52.96 -39.68
CA GLU A 426 33.86 54.35 -40.10
C GLU A 426 32.66 54.64 -41.05
N HIS A 427 31.67 55.36 -40.51
CA HIS A 427 30.74 56.19 -41.27
C HIS A 427 30.49 57.53 -40.56
N PHE A 428 31.52 58.40 -40.54
CA PHE A 428 31.39 59.79 -40.09
C PHE A 428 30.86 60.70 -41.23
N ALA A 429 29.80 60.29 -41.91
CA ALA A 429 29.20 61.02 -43.02
C ALA A 429 27.68 60.79 -43.12
N THR A 430 26.98 61.77 -43.71
CA THR A 430 25.54 61.74 -44.07
C THR A 430 24.52 62.06 -42.95
N ILE A 431 24.85 62.96 -42.03
CA ILE A 431 23.83 63.82 -41.38
C ILE A 431 23.76 65.17 -42.11
N ARG A 432 23.07 65.23 -43.25
CA ARG A 432 22.74 66.51 -43.90
C ARG A 432 21.42 66.54 -44.69
N THR A 433 20.91 65.41 -45.19
CA THR A 433 19.66 65.32 -45.97
C THR A 433 18.38 65.27 -45.12
N ALA A 434 18.43 64.78 -43.87
CA ALA A 434 17.26 64.67 -43.00
C ALA A 434 16.74 66.01 -42.44
N SER A 435 17.53 67.09 -42.52
CA SER A 435 17.20 68.39 -41.89
C SER A 435 16.05 69.13 -42.59
N LEU A 436 15.96 69.03 -43.92
CA LEU A 436 15.01 69.83 -44.72
C LEU A 436 13.53 69.44 -44.55
N ARG A 437 13.22 68.21 -44.11
CA ARG A 437 11.82 67.82 -43.81
C ARG A 437 11.34 68.26 -42.43
N LYS A 438 12.23 68.44 -41.44
CA LYS A 438 11.82 68.89 -40.08
C LYS A 438 11.38 70.35 -40.05
N ASN A 439 12.01 71.24 -40.82
CA ASN A 439 11.67 72.67 -40.80
C ASN A 439 10.28 72.99 -41.37
N LYS A 440 9.78 72.26 -42.37
CA LYS A 440 8.38 72.43 -42.84
C LYS A 440 7.35 71.99 -41.80
N LEU A 441 7.61 70.92 -41.05
CA LEU A 441 6.69 70.44 -40.01
C LEU A 441 6.68 71.35 -38.78
N LEU A 442 7.83 71.92 -38.41
CA LEU A 442 7.96 72.85 -37.28
C LEU A 442 7.24 74.19 -37.48
N LEU A 443 7.18 74.73 -38.70
CA LEU A 443 6.33 75.91 -38.96
C LEU A 443 4.84 75.58 -38.81
N TYR A 444 4.39 74.41 -39.27
CA TYR A 444 2.97 74.02 -39.17
C TYR A 444 2.52 73.87 -37.72
N TYR A 445 3.34 73.22 -36.87
CA TYR A 445 3.08 73.09 -35.44
C TYR A 445 3.16 74.43 -34.69
N ARG A 446 4.08 75.33 -35.07
CA ARG A 446 4.26 76.63 -34.40
C ARG A 446 3.04 77.56 -34.55
N ASN A 447 2.26 77.42 -35.62
CA ASN A 447 1.01 78.17 -35.79
C ASN A 447 -0.19 77.52 -35.08
N PHE A 448 -0.16 76.20 -34.81
CA PHE A 448 -1.26 75.49 -34.16
C PHE A 448 -1.22 75.57 -32.62
N ILE A 449 -0.03 75.78 -32.04
CA ILE A 449 0.16 75.82 -30.57
C ILE A 449 -0.49 77.06 -29.91
N ASN A 450 -0.72 78.15 -30.65
CA ASN A 450 -1.30 79.38 -30.11
C ASN A 450 -2.84 79.34 -29.91
N ILE A 451 -3.52 78.24 -30.27
CA ILE A 451 -4.99 78.12 -30.24
C ILE A 451 -5.48 77.10 -29.18
N ILE A 452 -4.57 76.32 -28.57
CA ILE A 452 -4.93 75.25 -27.63
C ILE A 452 -4.65 75.66 -26.18
N PRO A 453 -5.67 75.77 -25.30
CA PRO A 453 -5.47 76.13 -23.89
C PRO A 453 -4.52 75.15 -23.16
N ALA A 454 -3.66 75.69 -22.28
CA ALA A 454 -2.60 74.92 -21.59
C ALA A 454 -3.11 73.67 -20.83
N HIS A 455 -4.38 73.68 -20.38
CA HIS A 455 -5.06 72.54 -19.77
C HIS A 455 -5.16 71.32 -20.70
N ALA A 456 -5.41 71.53 -22.01
CA ALA A 456 -5.47 70.46 -22.99
C ALA A 456 -4.09 69.86 -23.29
N LEU A 457 -3.04 70.69 -23.35
CA LEU A 457 -1.65 70.21 -23.47
C LEU A 457 -1.23 69.36 -22.26
N ARG A 458 -1.59 69.76 -21.03
CA ARG A 458 -1.44 68.91 -19.83
C ARG A 458 -2.20 67.59 -19.98
N LYS A 459 -3.47 67.60 -20.41
CA LYS A 459 -4.26 66.37 -20.62
C LYS A 459 -3.63 65.41 -21.64
N VAL A 460 -3.09 65.91 -22.75
CA VAL A 460 -2.39 65.08 -23.74
C VAL A 460 -1.09 64.50 -23.16
N TRP A 461 -0.30 65.30 -22.44
CA TRP A 461 0.94 64.85 -21.81
C TRP A 461 0.69 63.78 -20.73
N PHE A 462 -0.28 63.99 -19.83
CA PHE A 462 -0.68 62.98 -18.86
C PHE A 462 -1.27 61.72 -19.51
N LYS A 463 -2.04 61.85 -20.61
CA LYS A 463 -2.51 60.69 -21.38
C LYS A 463 -1.34 59.91 -21.99
N TRP A 464 -0.31 60.59 -22.50
CA TRP A 464 0.89 59.94 -23.05
C TRP A 464 1.71 59.22 -21.98
N ILE A 465 1.91 59.83 -20.81
CA ILE A 465 2.57 59.19 -19.66
C ILE A 465 1.76 57.97 -19.21
N ARG A 466 0.44 58.11 -19.02
CA ARG A 466 -0.42 57.01 -18.57
C ARG A 466 -0.45 55.86 -19.57
N VAL A 467 -0.46 56.15 -20.88
CA VAL A 467 -0.34 55.10 -21.92
C VAL A 467 1.04 54.43 -21.87
N PHE A 468 2.14 55.18 -21.83
CA PHE A 468 3.49 54.60 -21.80
C PHE A 468 3.75 53.76 -20.54
N GLN A 469 3.22 54.22 -19.40
CA GLN A 469 3.28 53.53 -18.13
C GLN A 469 2.42 52.25 -18.14
N VAL A 470 1.18 52.32 -18.61
CA VAL A 470 0.31 51.14 -18.81
C VAL A 470 0.89 50.17 -19.83
N THR A 471 1.56 50.61 -20.91
CA THR A 471 2.24 49.71 -21.85
C THR A 471 3.41 48.98 -21.18
N ARG A 472 4.14 49.65 -20.28
CA ARG A 472 5.21 49.01 -19.50
C ARG A 472 4.64 48.02 -18.48
N GLU A 473 3.59 48.41 -17.77
CA GLU A 473 2.88 47.58 -16.79
C GLU A 473 2.24 46.35 -17.45
N ILE A 474 1.65 46.48 -18.65
CA ILE A 474 1.16 45.35 -19.46
C ILE A 474 2.32 44.43 -19.85
N GLN A 475 3.44 44.97 -20.34
CA GLN A 475 4.57 44.15 -20.79
C GLN A 475 5.34 43.50 -19.63
N GLU A 476 5.32 44.11 -18.44
CA GLU A 476 5.77 43.52 -17.17
C GLU A 476 4.79 42.40 -16.74
N HIS A 477 3.48 42.63 -16.84
CA HIS A 477 2.43 41.66 -16.50
C HIS A 477 2.36 40.47 -17.47
N GLU A 478 2.59 40.65 -18.77
CA GLU A 478 2.73 39.57 -19.75
C GLU A 478 3.89 38.65 -19.37
N GLN A 479 5.08 39.21 -19.15
CA GLN A 479 6.28 38.47 -18.75
C GLN A 479 6.14 37.72 -17.41
N ASP A 480 5.28 38.21 -16.53
CA ASP A 480 4.99 37.61 -15.23
C ASP A 480 3.80 36.60 -15.32
N SER A 481 2.93 36.77 -16.31
CA SER A 481 1.87 35.82 -16.68
C SER A 481 2.42 34.59 -17.41
N GLU A 482 3.34 34.77 -18.38
CA GLU A 482 4.05 33.66 -19.05
C GLU A 482 4.67 32.70 -18.03
N LEU A 483 5.37 33.25 -17.02
CA LEU A 483 6.01 32.46 -15.97
C LEU A 483 4.98 31.75 -15.08
N ARG A 484 3.87 32.41 -14.73
CA ARG A 484 2.76 31.79 -14.01
C ARG A 484 2.10 30.67 -14.82
N GLU A 485 1.97 30.84 -16.13
CA GLU A 485 1.35 29.86 -17.03
C GLU A 485 2.26 28.64 -17.25
N GLN A 486 3.56 28.83 -17.47
CA GLN A 486 4.53 27.72 -17.53
C GLN A 486 4.57 26.91 -16.23
N MET A 487 4.60 27.59 -15.08
CA MET A 487 4.55 26.92 -13.78
C MET A 487 3.20 26.26 -13.50
N SER A 488 2.10 26.78 -14.05
CA SER A 488 0.77 26.14 -14.04
C SER A 488 0.74 24.89 -14.92
N GLY A 489 1.35 24.94 -16.11
CA GLY A 489 1.51 23.81 -17.03
C GLY A 489 2.31 22.67 -16.43
N TYR A 490 3.49 22.95 -15.87
CA TYR A 490 4.30 21.94 -15.17
C TYR A 490 3.56 21.34 -13.96
N LYS A 491 2.87 22.16 -13.15
CA LYS A 491 2.02 21.67 -12.04
C LYS A 491 0.86 20.79 -12.54
N ARG A 492 0.25 21.11 -13.69
CA ARG A 492 -0.78 20.31 -14.34
C ARG A 492 -0.23 18.96 -14.81
N MET A 493 0.93 18.96 -15.47
CA MET A 493 1.67 17.75 -15.87
C MET A 493 1.99 16.84 -14.67
N ARG A 494 2.58 17.39 -13.59
CA ARG A 494 2.90 16.61 -12.38
C ARG A 494 1.64 15.99 -11.74
N ARG A 495 0.53 16.72 -11.67
CA ARG A 495 -0.78 16.19 -11.22
C ARG A 495 -1.29 15.08 -12.14
N GLN A 496 -1.12 15.21 -13.45
CA GLN A 496 -1.50 14.18 -14.43
C GLN A 496 -0.62 12.93 -14.32
N HIS A 497 0.69 13.07 -14.09
CA HIS A 497 1.60 11.95 -13.85
C HIS A 497 1.20 11.17 -12.59
N GLN A 498 0.90 11.87 -11.48
CA GLN A 498 0.40 11.26 -10.25
C GLN A 498 -0.95 10.55 -10.46
N LYS A 499 -1.91 11.19 -11.16
CA LYS A 499 -3.20 10.57 -11.50
C LYS A 499 -3.04 9.33 -12.39
N HIS A 500 -2.09 9.33 -13.32
CA HIS A 500 -1.81 8.18 -14.19
C HIS A 500 -1.26 6.99 -13.40
N LEU A 501 -0.29 7.21 -12.50
CA LEU A 501 0.22 6.16 -11.61
C LEU A 501 -0.88 5.61 -10.69
N MET A 502 -1.67 6.47 -10.05
CA MET A 502 -2.80 6.03 -9.21
C MET A 502 -3.86 5.24 -10.00
N ALA A 503 -4.16 5.64 -11.25
CA ALA A 503 -5.09 4.89 -12.10
C ALA A 503 -4.53 3.52 -12.51
N LEU A 504 -3.22 3.45 -12.82
CA LEU A 504 -2.53 2.21 -13.15
C LEU A 504 -2.47 1.26 -11.94
N GLU A 505 -2.01 1.73 -10.79
CA GLU A 505 -1.92 0.94 -9.55
C GLU A 505 -3.30 0.41 -9.12
N ASN A 506 -4.38 1.19 -9.28
CA ASN A 506 -5.75 0.70 -9.06
C ASN A 506 -6.22 -0.33 -10.10
N LYS A 507 -5.87 -0.16 -11.39
CA LYS A 507 -6.20 -1.15 -12.44
C LYS A 507 -5.53 -2.50 -12.18
N LEU A 508 -4.23 -2.49 -11.90
CA LEU A 508 -3.46 -3.70 -11.61
C LEU A 508 -3.96 -4.38 -10.32
N LYS A 509 -4.33 -3.61 -9.29
CA LYS A 509 -4.99 -4.14 -8.08
C LYS A 509 -6.34 -4.81 -8.39
N GLY A 510 -7.12 -4.26 -9.32
CA GLY A 510 -8.36 -4.89 -9.81
C GLY A 510 -8.09 -6.22 -10.55
N GLU A 511 -7.11 -6.25 -11.45
CA GLU A 511 -6.67 -7.48 -12.14
C GLU A 511 -6.20 -8.57 -11.15
N MET A 512 -5.50 -8.17 -10.08
CA MET A 512 -5.01 -9.08 -9.03
C MET A 512 -6.15 -9.65 -8.19
N ASP A 513 -7.12 -8.81 -7.77
CA ASP A 513 -8.32 -9.25 -7.04
C ASP A 513 -9.17 -10.20 -7.90
N GLU A 514 -9.34 -9.91 -9.21
CA GLU A 514 -10.07 -10.77 -10.15
C GLU A 514 -9.33 -12.09 -10.39
N HIS A 515 -8.01 -12.06 -10.58
CA HIS A 515 -7.18 -13.25 -10.76
C HIS A 515 -7.29 -14.18 -9.55
N ARG A 516 -7.16 -13.62 -8.35
CA ARG A 516 -7.34 -14.37 -7.10
C ARG A 516 -8.73 -15.02 -7.02
N LEU A 517 -9.79 -14.26 -7.29
CA LEU A 517 -11.16 -14.78 -7.28
C LEU A 517 -11.38 -15.92 -8.30
N ARG A 518 -10.65 -15.89 -9.43
CA ARG A 518 -10.67 -16.95 -10.44
C ARG A 518 -10.01 -18.23 -9.94
N LEU A 519 -8.85 -18.12 -9.28
CA LEU A 519 -8.15 -19.26 -8.67
C LEU A 519 -8.94 -19.85 -7.50
N ASP A 520 -9.47 -19.00 -6.59
CA ASP A 520 -10.30 -19.43 -5.46
C ASP A 520 -11.54 -20.22 -5.93
N LYS A 521 -12.17 -19.81 -7.06
CA LYS A 521 -13.26 -20.56 -7.70
C LYS A 521 -12.83 -21.88 -8.35
N GLU A 522 -11.62 -21.96 -8.91
CA GLU A 522 -11.09 -23.21 -9.48
C GLU A 522 -10.81 -24.24 -8.37
N LEU A 523 -10.17 -23.83 -7.26
CA LEU A 523 -9.95 -24.67 -6.08
C LEU A 523 -11.27 -25.24 -5.55
N GLU A 524 -12.27 -24.38 -5.38
CA GLU A 524 -13.57 -24.77 -4.83
C GLU A 524 -14.33 -25.71 -5.79
N SER A 525 -14.32 -25.44 -7.10
CA SER A 525 -14.89 -26.35 -8.10
C SER A 525 -14.27 -27.75 -8.03
N GLN A 526 -12.94 -27.84 -7.95
CA GLN A 526 -12.27 -29.14 -7.88
C GLN A 526 -12.50 -29.87 -6.56
N ARG A 527 -12.58 -29.15 -5.42
CA ARG A 527 -12.98 -29.76 -4.13
C ARG A 527 -14.37 -30.36 -4.19
N ASN A 528 -15.34 -29.66 -4.77
CA ASN A 528 -16.69 -30.19 -4.96
C ASN A 528 -16.70 -31.41 -5.90
N ASN A 529 -15.88 -31.42 -6.95
CA ASN A 529 -15.70 -32.60 -7.81
C ASN A 529 -15.13 -33.79 -7.01
N PHE A 530 -14.06 -33.59 -6.24
CA PHE A 530 -13.44 -34.64 -5.42
C PHE A 530 -14.39 -35.21 -4.37
N THR A 531 -15.20 -34.37 -3.72
CA THR A 531 -16.24 -34.81 -2.78
C THR A 531 -17.29 -35.68 -3.46
N GLN A 532 -17.78 -35.30 -4.64
CA GLN A 532 -18.73 -36.12 -5.40
C GLN A 532 -18.12 -37.44 -5.88
N GLU A 533 -16.85 -37.46 -6.29
CA GLU A 533 -16.15 -38.71 -6.63
C GLU A 533 -16.02 -39.65 -5.42
N MET A 534 -15.68 -39.11 -4.24
CA MET A 534 -15.63 -39.90 -3.00
C MET A 534 -17.00 -40.48 -2.63
N GLU A 535 -18.06 -39.68 -2.69
CA GLU A 535 -19.41 -40.16 -2.40
C GLU A 535 -19.85 -41.28 -3.37
N LYS A 536 -19.52 -41.15 -4.67
CA LYS A 536 -19.75 -42.18 -5.69
C LYS A 536 -18.94 -43.46 -5.40
N LEU A 537 -17.69 -43.34 -4.97
CA LEU A 537 -16.85 -44.49 -4.62
C LEU A 537 -17.37 -45.22 -3.38
N LEU A 538 -17.72 -44.50 -2.31
CA LEU A 538 -18.26 -45.08 -1.09
C LEU A 538 -19.61 -45.77 -1.34
N LYS A 539 -20.48 -45.21 -2.20
CA LYS A 539 -21.72 -45.88 -2.64
C LYS A 539 -21.45 -47.15 -3.44
N LYS A 540 -20.44 -47.17 -4.33
CA LYS A 540 -19.97 -48.38 -5.04
C LYS A 540 -19.48 -49.45 -4.06
N HIS A 541 -18.71 -49.06 -3.04
CA HIS A 541 -18.17 -49.97 -2.01
C HIS A 541 -19.27 -50.59 -1.14
N GLN A 542 -20.22 -49.77 -0.67
CA GLN A 542 -21.39 -50.24 0.08
C GLN A 542 -22.23 -51.24 -0.74
N ALA A 543 -22.51 -50.94 -2.01
CA ALA A 543 -23.27 -51.82 -2.89
C ALA A 543 -22.56 -53.15 -3.17
N ALA A 544 -21.22 -53.16 -3.22
CA ALA A 544 -20.43 -54.39 -3.34
C ALA A 544 -20.56 -55.28 -2.09
N LEU A 545 -20.36 -54.71 -0.90
CA LEU A 545 -20.48 -55.45 0.37
C LEU A 545 -21.90 -56.03 0.57
N GLU A 546 -22.94 -55.28 0.21
CA GLU A 546 -24.32 -55.79 0.25
C GLU A 546 -24.59 -56.92 -0.75
N LYS A 547 -24.01 -56.85 -1.94
CA LYS A 547 -24.12 -57.90 -2.96
C LYS A 547 -23.44 -59.18 -2.47
N ASP A 548 -22.27 -59.06 -1.86
CA ASP A 548 -21.50 -60.20 -1.36
C ASP A 548 -22.23 -60.88 -0.19
N VAL A 549 -22.76 -60.12 0.78
CA VAL A 549 -23.61 -60.67 1.86
C VAL A 549 -24.82 -61.44 1.31
N LYS A 550 -25.52 -60.90 0.30
CA LYS A 550 -26.65 -61.57 -0.37
C LYS A 550 -26.22 -62.83 -1.12
N THR A 551 -25.00 -62.84 -1.68
CA THR A 551 -24.43 -63.98 -2.42
C THR A 551 -24.04 -65.11 -1.46
N PHE A 552 -23.26 -64.80 -0.42
CA PHE A 552 -22.84 -65.77 0.59
C PHE A 552 -24.03 -66.41 1.34
N ALA A 553 -25.09 -65.65 1.63
CA ALA A 553 -26.30 -66.18 2.26
C ALA A 553 -27.10 -67.13 1.36
N ASN A 554 -26.96 -67.02 0.02
CA ASN A 554 -27.53 -67.97 -0.93
C ASN A 554 -26.64 -69.21 -1.09
N ASP A 555 -25.32 -69.04 -1.09
CA ASP A 555 -24.39 -70.16 -1.22
C ASP A 555 -24.31 -71.03 0.05
N GLU A 556 -24.48 -70.45 1.25
CA GLU A 556 -24.68 -71.23 2.49
C GLU A 556 -25.89 -72.17 2.37
N LYS A 557 -27.02 -71.68 1.85
CA LYS A 557 -28.24 -72.48 1.66
C LYS A 557 -28.02 -73.62 0.66
N LYS A 558 -27.36 -73.35 -0.47
CA LYS A 558 -27.00 -74.39 -1.46
C LYS A 558 -26.09 -75.45 -0.84
N PHE A 559 -25.09 -75.03 -0.06
CA PHE A 559 -24.14 -75.92 0.60
C PHE A 559 -24.83 -76.83 1.63
N GLN A 560 -25.72 -76.27 2.47
CA GLN A 560 -26.55 -77.04 3.41
C GLN A 560 -27.47 -78.03 2.68
N GLN A 561 -28.15 -77.59 1.61
CA GLN A 561 -29.02 -78.46 0.80
C GLN A 561 -28.23 -79.60 0.12
N HIS A 562 -26.99 -79.36 -0.31
CA HIS A 562 -26.14 -80.39 -0.90
C HIS A 562 -25.79 -81.48 0.13
N ILE A 563 -25.30 -81.10 1.31
CA ILE A 563 -24.95 -82.03 2.38
C ILE A 563 -26.18 -82.81 2.86
N GLN A 564 -27.31 -82.13 3.11
CA GLN A 564 -28.57 -82.80 3.46
C GLN A 564 -29.06 -83.76 2.35
N GLY A 565 -28.82 -83.43 1.09
CA GLY A 565 -29.11 -84.28 -0.07
C GLY A 565 -28.22 -85.53 -0.15
N GLN A 566 -26.95 -85.43 0.25
CA GLN A 566 -26.05 -86.60 0.40
C GLN A 566 -26.50 -87.46 1.59
N GLN A 567 -26.69 -86.85 2.76
CA GLN A 567 -27.08 -87.53 3.99
C GLN A 567 -28.41 -88.29 3.86
N LYS A 568 -29.38 -87.73 3.13
CA LYS A 568 -30.64 -88.43 2.82
C LYS A 568 -30.43 -89.67 1.94
N LYS A 569 -29.48 -89.64 0.98
CA LYS A 569 -29.15 -90.80 0.12
C LYS A 569 -28.43 -91.89 0.92
N GLU A 570 -27.47 -91.50 1.76
CA GLU A 570 -26.78 -92.39 2.70
C GLU A 570 -27.77 -93.10 3.63
N LEU A 571 -28.64 -92.34 4.31
CA LEU A 571 -29.66 -92.88 5.21
C LEU A 571 -30.62 -93.84 4.49
N SER A 572 -31.06 -93.49 3.27
CA SER A 572 -31.89 -94.37 2.45
C SER A 572 -31.17 -95.69 2.10
N SER A 573 -29.89 -95.62 1.71
CA SER A 573 -29.06 -96.80 1.40
C SER A 573 -28.80 -97.67 2.64
N PHE A 574 -28.55 -97.04 3.79
CA PHE A 574 -28.34 -97.68 5.08
C PHE A 574 -29.59 -98.45 5.54
N LEU A 575 -30.77 -97.81 5.49
CA LEU A 575 -32.05 -98.46 5.79
C LEU A 575 -32.35 -99.61 4.81
N GLU A 576 -31.99 -99.48 3.54
CA GLU A 576 -32.11 -100.57 2.55
C GLU A 576 -31.10 -101.71 2.80
N SER A 577 -29.98 -101.44 3.48
CA SER A 577 -29.05 -102.46 3.98
C SER A 577 -29.61 -103.17 5.22
N GLN A 578 -30.04 -102.41 6.24
CA GLN A 578 -30.65 -102.96 7.45
C GLN A 578 -31.87 -103.86 7.14
N LYS A 579 -32.71 -103.51 6.16
CA LYS A 579 -33.84 -104.34 5.72
C LYS A 579 -33.41 -105.68 5.10
N ARG A 580 -32.26 -105.73 4.41
CA ARG A 580 -31.71 -106.97 3.83
C ARG A 580 -31.07 -107.83 4.91
N GLU A 581 -30.27 -107.22 5.77
CA GLU A 581 -29.61 -107.87 6.90
C GLU A 581 -30.62 -108.42 7.92
N TYR A 582 -31.68 -107.67 8.23
CA TYR A 582 -32.78 -108.12 9.08
C TYR A 582 -33.48 -109.36 8.51
N LYS A 583 -33.69 -109.46 7.20
CA LYS A 583 -34.25 -110.67 6.57
C LYS A 583 -33.34 -111.87 6.77
N LEU A 584 -32.05 -111.73 6.46
CA LEU A 584 -31.05 -112.80 6.60
C LEU A 584 -30.91 -113.26 8.06
N ARG A 585 -30.75 -112.32 9.01
CA ARG A 585 -30.62 -112.64 10.45
C ARG A 585 -31.91 -113.27 11.01
N LYS A 586 -33.08 -112.85 10.53
CA LYS A 586 -34.40 -113.45 10.85
C LYS A 586 -34.61 -114.84 10.24
N GLU A 587 -33.82 -115.23 9.25
CA GLU A 587 -33.83 -116.59 8.69
C GLU A 587 -32.87 -117.49 9.46
N GLN A 588 -31.64 -117.04 9.72
CA GLN A 588 -30.69 -117.70 10.63
C GLN A 588 -31.31 -117.99 12.01
N LEU A 589 -32.00 -117.01 12.62
CA LEU A 589 -32.69 -117.19 13.91
C LEU A 589 -33.87 -118.19 13.89
N LYS A 590 -34.36 -118.63 12.72
CA LYS A 590 -35.30 -119.77 12.62
C LYS A 590 -34.55 -121.10 12.53
N GLU A 591 -33.41 -121.08 11.84
CA GLU A 591 -32.54 -122.22 11.59
C GLU A 591 -31.86 -122.68 12.90
N GLU A 592 -31.23 -121.75 13.64
CA GLU A 592 -30.72 -121.94 15.01
C GLU A 592 -31.82 -122.47 15.98
N LEU A 593 -33.07 -122.04 15.80
CA LEU A 593 -34.21 -122.47 16.60
C LEU A 593 -34.73 -123.87 16.24
N SER A 594 -34.34 -124.40 15.06
CA SER A 594 -34.75 -125.70 14.55
C SER A 594 -33.88 -126.86 15.05
N GLU A 595 -32.59 -126.63 15.28
CA GLU A 595 -31.64 -127.64 15.78
C GLU A 595 -31.93 -128.04 17.23
N ASN A 596 -32.47 -127.11 18.03
CA ASN A 596 -32.60 -127.23 19.47
C ASN A 596 -33.92 -127.93 19.87
N GLN A 597 -33.95 -129.27 19.86
CA GLN A 597 -35.21 -130.04 19.90
C GLN A 597 -35.94 -130.11 21.26
N SER A 598 -35.34 -129.67 22.37
CA SER A 598 -35.87 -129.90 23.73
C SER A 598 -36.61 -128.72 24.39
N THR A 599 -36.68 -127.54 23.76
CA THR A 599 -37.24 -126.32 24.38
C THR A 599 -38.75 -126.13 24.15
N PRO A 600 -39.55 -125.76 25.18
CA PRO A 600 -41.00 -125.52 25.07
C PRO A 600 -41.42 -124.46 24.03
N LYS A 601 -42.56 -124.67 23.36
CA LYS A 601 -43.08 -123.76 22.32
C LYS A 601 -43.26 -122.31 22.78
N LYS A 602 -43.74 -122.08 24.02
CA LYS A 602 -43.96 -120.72 24.57
C LYS A 602 -42.64 -119.97 24.73
N GLU A 603 -41.65 -120.62 25.35
CA GLU A 603 -40.30 -120.08 25.54
C GLU A 603 -39.59 -119.83 24.20
N LYS A 604 -39.72 -120.74 23.23
CA LYS A 604 -39.20 -120.51 21.86
C LYS A 604 -39.82 -119.28 21.20
N GLN A 605 -41.12 -119.03 21.40
CA GLN A 605 -41.81 -117.86 20.85
C GLN A 605 -41.41 -116.57 21.57
N GLU A 606 -41.27 -116.60 22.89
CA GLU A 606 -40.79 -115.46 23.70
C GLU A 606 -39.32 -115.12 23.39
N TRP A 607 -38.44 -116.12 23.28
CA TRP A 607 -37.05 -115.96 22.84
C TRP A 607 -36.96 -115.35 21.44
N LEU A 608 -37.70 -115.90 20.47
CA LEU A 608 -37.72 -115.38 19.09
C LEU A 608 -38.43 -114.01 18.98
N SER A 609 -39.23 -113.60 19.97
CA SER A 609 -39.71 -112.23 20.07
C SER A 609 -38.60 -111.31 20.59
N LYS A 610 -37.97 -111.69 21.70
CA LYS A 610 -36.89 -110.92 22.36
C LYS A 610 -35.66 -110.75 21.46
N GLN A 611 -35.31 -111.74 20.63
CA GLN A 611 -34.23 -111.57 19.66
C GLN A 611 -34.58 -110.61 18.50
N LYS A 612 -35.85 -110.53 18.08
CA LYS A 612 -36.26 -109.50 17.10
C LYS A 612 -36.25 -108.12 17.73
N GLU A 613 -36.71 -108.00 18.97
CA GLU A 613 -36.67 -106.77 19.77
C GLU A 613 -35.23 -106.28 19.97
N ASN A 614 -34.30 -107.17 20.36
CA ASN A 614 -32.86 -106.87 20.45
C ASN A 614 -32.30 -106.36 19.11
N ILE A 615 -32.61 -107.02 17.98
CA ILE A 615 -32.14 -106.58 16.66
C ILE A 615 -32.77 -105.24 16.26
N GLN A 616 -34.04 -105.01 16.55
CA GLN A 616 -34.71 -103.74 16.27
C GLN A 616 -34.15 -102.60 17.15
N HIS A 617 -33.82 -102.86 18.41
CA HIS A 617 -33.12 -101.92 19.28
C HIS A 617 -31.74 -101.56 18.71
N PHE A 618 -30.93 -102.57 18.36
CA PHE A 618 -29.60 -102.35 17.75
C PHE A 618 -29.69 -101.60 16.41
N GLN A 619 -30.70 -101.89 15.59
CA GLN A 619 -30.93 -101.17 14.33
C GLN A 619 -31.34 -99.71 14.55
N ALA A 620 -32.20 -99.42 15.54
CA ALA A 620 -32.57 -98.06 15.91
C ALA A 620 -31.39 -97.29 16.56
N GLU A 621 -30.55 -97.97 17.34
CA GLU A 621 -29.34 -97.40 17.93
C GLU A 621 -28.30 -97.03 16.86
N GLU A 622 -28.06 -97.90 15.87
CA GLU A 622 -27.16 -97.59 14.76
C GLU A 622 -27.73 -96.56 13.77
N GLU A 623 -29.05 -96.51 13.56
CA GLU A 623 -29.69 -95.40 12.84
C GLU A 623 -29.50 -94.07 13.60
N ALA A 624 -29.72 -94.07 14.92
CA ALA A 624 -29.47 -92.90 15.77
C ALA A 624 -27.99 -92.50 15.79
N ASN A 625 -27.05 -93.46 15.75
CA ASN A 625 -25.62 -93.19 15.64
C ASN A 625 -25.25 -92.59 14.28
N LEU A 626 -25.83 -93.07 13.18
CA LEU A 626 -25.65 -92.48 11.84
C LEU A 626 -26.19 -91.04 11.80
N LEU A 627 -27.42 -90.82 12.26
CA LEU A 627 -28.03 -89.48 12.33
C LEU A 627 -27.23 -88.51 13.22
N ARG A 628 -26.63 -89.00 14.32
CA ARG A 628 -25.75 -88.20 15.19
C ARG A 628 -24.45 -87.81 14.47
N LYS A 629 -23.80 -88.76 13.76
CA LYS A 629 -22.60 -88.52 12.94
C LYS A 629 -22.90 -87.51 11.81
N GLN A 630 -24.02 -87.70 11.09
CA GLN A 630 -24.45 -86.79 10.01
C GLN A 630 -24.72 -85.37 10.52
N ARG A 631 -25.39 -85.22 11.68
CA ARG A 631 -25.59 -83.92 12.32
C ARG A 631 -24.25 -83.23 12.64
N GLN A 632 -23.33 -83.92 13.32
CA GLN A 632 -22.02 -83.38 13.68
C GLN A 632 -21.19 -82.97 12.44
N TYR A 633 -21.26 -83.76 11.36
CA TYR A 633 -20.61 -83.44 10.10
C TYR A 633 -21.19 -82.16 9.45
N LEU A 634 -22.53 -82.04 9.37
CA LEU A 634 -23.20 -80.88 8.81
C LEU A 634 -22.87 -79.60 9.61
N GLU A 635 -22.87 -79.68 10.94
CA GLU A 635 -22.57 -78.55 11.81
C GLU A 635 -21.10 -78.10 11.68
N LEU A 636 -20.15 -79.05 11.63
CA LEU A 636 -18.73 -78.79 11.39
C LEU A 636 -18.48 -78.15 10.01
N GLU A 637 -19.04 -78.71 8.94
CA GLU A 637 -18.85 -78.17 7.58
C GLU A 637 -19.52 -76.81 7.42
N CYS A 638 -20.67 -76.56 8.06
CA CYS A 638 -21.26 -75.22 8.13
C CYS A 638 -20.32 -74.23 8.84
N ARG A 639 -19.61 -74.65 9.90
CA ARG A 639 -18.64 -73.79 10.61
C ARG A 639 -17.39 -73.52 9.76
N ARG A 640 -16.84 -74.54 9.09
CA ARG A 640 -15.74 -74.39 8.10
C ARG A 640 -16.13 -73.47 6.94
N PHE A 641 -17.34 -73.60 6.41
CA PHE A 641 -17.86 -72.72 5.36
C PHE A 641 -17.92 -71.26 5.85
N LYS A 642 -18.53 -71.01 7.02
CA LYS A 642 -18.61 -69.66 7.60
C LYS A 642 -17.24 -69.03 7.87
N ARG A 643 -16.25 -69.81 8.33
CA ARG A 643 -14.87 -69.33 8.51
C ARG A 643 -14.21 -68.91 7.18
N ARG A 644 -14.42 -69.68 6.10
CA ARG A 644 -13.94 -69.32 4.75
C ARG A 644 -14.60 -68.04 4.22
N ILE A 645 -15.91 -67.88 4.42
CA ILE A 645 -16.65 -66.67 4.01
C ILE A 645 -16.20 -65.43 4.79
N LEU A 646 -15.94 -65.56 6.10
CA LEU A 646 -15.41 -64.45 6.92
C LEU A 646 -14.08 -63.93 6.36
N ILE A 647 -13.14 -64.82 6.06
CA ILE A 647 -11.84 -64.48 5.48
C ILE A 647 -11.99 -63.88 4.07
N ALA A 648 -12.89 -64.42 3.24
CA ALA A 648 -13.17 -63.86 1.92
C ALA A 648 -13.71 -62.42 1.99
N ARG A 649 -14.65 -62.16 2.91
CA ARG A 649 -15.15 -60.80 3.20
C ARG A 649 -14.03 -59.89 3.70
N HIS A 650 -13.15 -60.37 4.58
CA HIS A 650 -12.02 -59.59 5.10
C HIS A 650 -11.06 -59.15 3.99
N ASN A 651 -10.78 -60.01 3.01
CA ASN A 651 -9.98 -59.64 1.83
C ASN A 651 -10.67 -58.54 1.00
N VAL A 652 -11.97 -58.67 0.72
CA VAL A 652 -12.74 -57.63 0.00
C VAL A 652 -12.71 -56.30 0.75
N GLU A 653 -12.91 -56.30 2.07
CA GLU A 653 -12.81 -55.09 2.90
C GLU A 653 -11.41 -54.44 2.85
N GLN A 654 -10.32 -55.23 2.73
CA GLN A 654 -8.97 -54.69 2.53
C GLN A 654 -8.80 -54.06 1.15
N ASP A 655 -9.30 -54.68 0.09
CA ASP A 655 -9.15 -54.14 -1.28
C ASP A 655 -10.00 -52.90 -1.52
N LEU A 656 -11.21 -52.83 -0.95
CA LEU A 656 -12.02 -51.60 -0.96
C LEU A 656 -11.30 -50.48 -0.17
N ALA A 657 -10.73 -50.77 1.00
CA ALA A 657 -9.94 -49.79 1.75
C ALA A 657 -8.67 -49.33 1.00
N ARG A 658 -8.02 -50.20 0.23
CA ARG A 658 -6.91 -49.83 -0.68
C ARG A 658 -7.38 -48.91 -1.80
N GLU A 659 -8.53 -49.18 -2.42
CA GLU A 659 -9.10 -48.30 -3.46
C GLU A 659 -9.45 -46.92 -2.88
N GLU A 660 -10.07 -46.86 -1.69
CA GLU A 660 -10.39 -45.61 -1.00
C GLU A 660 -9.13 -44.79 -0.70
N LEU A 661 -8.13 -45.40 -0.04
CA LEU A 661 -6.90 -44.72 0.38
C LEU A 661 -6.06 -44.26 -0.81
N ASN A 662 -5.98 -45.06 -1.89
CA ASN A 662 -5.28 -44.66 -3.11
C ASN A 662 -5.98 -43.49 -3.83
N LYS A 663 -7.32 -43.45 -3.87
CA LYS A 663 -8.06 -42.35 -4.49
C LYS A 663 -8.00 -41.06 -3.66
N ARG A 664 -7.99 -41.16 -2.31
CA ARG A 664 -7.70 -40.02 -1.42
C ARG A 664 -6.30 -39.44 -1.69
N GLN A 665 -5.29 -40.30 -1.86
CA GLN A 665 -3.94 -39.89 -2.25
C GLN A 665 -3.96 -39.08 -3.56
N THR A 666 -4.54 -39.62 -4.63
CA THR A 666 -4.57 -38.92 -5.93
C THR A 666 -5.30 -37.58 -5.87
N GLN A 667 -6.36 -37.48 -5.07
CA GLN A 667 -7.08 -36.21 -4.87
C GLN A 667 -6.22 -35.16 -4.13
N LYS A 668 -5.41 -35.58 -3.16
CA LYS A 668 -4.45 -34.70 -2.47
C LYS A 668 -3.29 -34.28 -3.38
N ASP A 669 -2.70 -35.23 -4.10
CA ASP A 669 -1.65 -34.95 -5.09
C ASP A 669 -2.11 -33.89 -6.12
N LEU A 670 -3.37 -34.00 -6.59
CA LEU A 670 -4.00 -33.05 -7.52
C LEU A 670 -4.29 -31.69 -6.88
N GLU A 671 -4.74 -31.63 -5.62
CA GLU A 671 -4.93 -30.36 -4.89
C GLU A 671 -3.59 -29.64 -4.71
N HIS A 672 -2.54 -30.36 -4.29
CA HIS A 672 -1.21 -29.80 -4.09
C HIS A 672 -0.57 -29.32 -5.41
N ALA A 673 -0.66 -30.11 -6.49
CA ALA A 673 -0.19 -29.71 -7.81
C ALA A 673 -0.94 -28.49 -8.37
N MET A 674 -2.23 -28.35 -8.06
CA MET A 674 -3.02 -27.17 -8.43
C MET A 674 -2.60 -25.93 -7.63
N LEU A 675 -2.38 -26.05 -6.32
CA LEU A 675 -1.89 -24.97 -5.47
C LEU A 675 -0.51 -24.44 -5.91
N LEU A 676 0.37 -25.32 -6.41
CA LEU A 676 1.65 -24.91 -7.00
C LEU A 676 1.47 -24.10 -8.29
N ARG A 677 0.65 -24.57 -9.25
CA ARG A 677 0.33 -23.80 -10.47
C ARG A 677 -0.34 -22.45 -10.14
N HIS A 678 -1.18 -22.42 -9.11
CA HIS A 678 -1.82 -21.19 -8.61
C HIS A 678 -0.81 -20.21 -8.02
N HIS A 679 0.21 -20.71 -7.30
CA HIS A 679 1.33 -19.90 -6.83
C HIS A 679 2.12 -19.31 -8.01
N GLU A 680 2.50 -20.13 -8.99
CA GLU A 680 3.29 -19.73 -10.17
C GLU A 680 2.55 -18.67 -11.00
N SER A 681 1.27 -18.91 -11.28
CA SER A 681 0.42 -17.97 -12.02
C SER A 681 0.22 -16.63 -11.28
N MET A 682 0.12 -16.66 -9.94
CA MET A 682 0.09 -15.44 -9.12
C MET A 682 1.44 -14.71 -9.14
N GLN A 683 2.55 -15.44 -9.00
CA GLN A 683 3.91 -14.91 -9.06
C GLN A 683 4.17 -14.18 -10.38
N GLU A 684 3.82 -14.78 -11.52
CA GLU A 684 3.96 -14.12 -12.82
C GLU A 684 3.18 -12.81 -12.89
N LEU A 685 1.96 -12.77 -12.34
CA LEU A 685 1.14 -11.57 -12.31
C LEU A 685 1.77 -10.47 -11.45
N GLU A 686 2.26 -10.81 -10.26
CA GLU A 686 2.96 -9.87 -9.36
C GLU A 686 4.21 -9.26 -10.03
N PHE A 687 5.05 -10.08 -10.67
CA PHE A 687 6.23 -9.58 -11.41
C PHE A 687 5.85 -8.72 -12.62
N ARG A 688 4.81 -9.12 -13.38
CA ARG A 688 4.29 -8.38 -14.54
C ARG A 688 3.72 -7.02 -14.14
N HIS A 689 3.00 -6.97 -13.02
CA HIS A 689 2.47 -5.75 -12.43
C HIS A 689 3.59 -4.82 -11.95
N LEU A 690 4.58 -5.35 -11.22
CA LEU A 690 5.75 -4.58 -10.79
C LEU A 690 6.51 -3.98 -11.98
N ALA A 691 6.84 -4.79 -12.99
CA ALA A 691 7.53 -4.32 -14.19
C ALA A 691 6.75 -3.23 -14.96
N THR A 692 5.41 -3.33 -14.99
CA THR A 692 4.54 -2.34 -15.62
C THR A 692 4.56 -1.00 -14.84
N ILE A 693 4.51 -1.05 -13.52
CA ILE A 693 4.60 0.14 -12.65
C ILE A 693 6.00 0.79 -12.78
N GLN A 694 7.07 0.00 -12.72
CA GLN A 694 8.45 0.49 -12.82
C GLN A 694 8.71 1.16 -14.19
N LYS A 695 8.19 0.58 -15.28
CA LYS A 695 8.24 1.20 -16.61
C LYS A 695 7.48 2.53 -16.65
N ALA A 696 6.24 2.56 -16.15
CA ALA A 696 5.44 3.78 -16.12
C ALA A 696 6.11 4.90 -15.30
N ARG A 697 6.67 4.58 -14.13
CA ARG A 697 7.45 5.52 -13.31
C ARG A 697 8.66 6.06 -14.08
N ALA A 698 9.42 5.20 -14.75
CA ALA A 698 10.59 5.62 -15.54
C ALA A 698 10.23 6.54 -16.72
N ASP A 699 9.15 6.25 -17.46
CA ASP A 699 8.72 7.08 -18.59
C ASP A 699 8.11 8.43 -18.16
N LEU A 700 7.44 8.49 -17.00
CA LEU A 700 6.94 9.74 -16.39
C LEU A 700 8.08 10.60 -15.80
N ILE A 701 9.19 10.00 -15.36
CA ILE A 701 10.40 10.71 -14.92
C ILE A 701 11.17 11.23 -16.15
N ARG A 702 11.28 10.43 -17.22
CA ARG A 702 11.91 10.82 -18.49
C ARG A 702 11.29 12.10 -19.07
N THR A 703 9.96 12.10 -19.19
CA THR A 703 9.18 13.26 -19.69
C THR A 703 9.19 14.45 -18.74
N GLN A 704 9.24 14.22 -17.42
CA GLN A 704 9.46 15.28 -16.45
C GLN A 704 10.83 15.96 -16.65
N HIS A 705 11.91 15.18 -16.77
CA HIS A 705 13.27 15.69 -16.92
C HIS A 705 13.44 16.50 -18.22
N GLU A 706 12.86 16.01 -19.32
CA GLU A 706 12.83 16.70 -20.62
C GLU A 706 12.10 18.06 -20.55
N THR A 707 10.98 18.11 -19.81
CA THR A 707 10.22 19.35 -19.59
C THR A 707 11.01 20.35 -18.74
N GLU A 708 11.67 19.88 -17.67
CA GLU A 708 12.52 20.72 -16.82
C GLU A 708 13.71 21.31 -17.58
N LEU A 709 14.40 20.49 -18.39
CA LEU A 709 15.51 20.93 -19.24
C LEU A 709 15.06 21.96 -20.28
N THR A 710 13.89 21.74 -20.89
CA THR A 710 13.27 22.69 -21.83
C THR A 710 12.98 24.04 -21.16
N ASN A 711 12.40 24.02 -19.96
CA ASN A 711 12.11 25.23 -19.18
C ASN A 711 13.41 25.96 -18.79
N GLN A 712 14.45 25.27 -18.33
CA GLN A 712 15.75 25.89 -18.01
C GLN A 712 16.40 26.51 -19.26
N HIS A 713 16.33 25.85 -20.41
CA HIS A 713 16.83 26.42 -21.67
C HIS A 713 16.02 27.65 -22.13
N GLU A 714 14.74 27.77 -21.81
CA GLU A 714 13.97 29.00 -22.06
C GLU A 714 14.30 30.11 -21.05
N TYR A 715 14.40 29.80 -19.76
CA TYR A 715 14.85 30.73 -18.72
C TYR A 715 16.23 31.30 -19.05
N ASN A 716 17.21 30.46 -19.40
CA ASN A 716 18.54 30.89 -19.84
C ASN A 716 18.44 31.83 -21.06
N ARG A 717 17.57 31.53 -22.04
CA ARG A 717 17.29 32.41 -23.19
C ARG A 717 16.55 33.71 -22.80
N ARG A 718 15.79 33.74 -21.71
CA ARG A 718 15.13 34.95 -21.17
C ARG A 718 16.13 35.84 -20.43
N ARG A 719 16.93 35.30 -19.51
CA ARG A 719 17.97 36.04 -18.77
C ARG A 719 18.98 36.71 -19.70
N LYS A 720 19.45 36.01 -20.75
CA LYS A 720 20.32 36.59 -21.79
C LYS A 720 19.62 37.68 -22.64
N ARG A 721 18.29 37.65 -22.80
CA ARG A 721 17.50 38.75 -23.44
C ARG A 721 17.37 39.96 -22.51
N GLU A 722 17.13 39.73 -21.22
CA GLU A 722 17.05 40.79 -20.20
C GLU A 722 18.36 41.57 -20.08
N LEU A 723 19.50 40.88 -20.00
CA LEU A 723 20.82 41.53 -19.95
C LEU A 723 21.11 42.38 -21.20
N ARG A 724 20.84 41.83 -22.40
CA ARG A 724 20.98 42.59 -23.66
C ARG A 724 20.07 43.83 -23.73
N ARG A 725 18.88 43.79 -23.12
CA ARG A 725 17.99 44.97 -22.99
C ARG A 725 18.59 46.01 -22.03
N LYS A 726 19.16 45.59 -20.89
CA LYS A 726 19.86 46.46 -19.93
C LYS A 726 21.02 47.19 -20.61
N HIS A 727 21.92 46.43 -21.25
CA HIS A 727 23.10 46.97 -21.95
C HIS A 727 22.73 47.97 -23.05
N ALA A 728 21.72 47.65 -23.87
CA ALA A 728 21.21 48.57 -24.88
C ALA A 728 20.57 49.85 -24.31
N MET A 729 20.05 49.81 -23.07
CA MET A 729 19.52 51.00 -22.38
C MET A 729 20.62 51.86 -21.75
N GLU A 730 21.73 51.26 -21.30
CA GLU A 730 22.91 51.98 -20.80
C GLU A 730 23.62 52.75 -21.93
N VAL A 731 23.86 52.10 -23.07
CA VAL A 731 24.43 52.73 -24.28
C VAL A 731 23.55 53.90 -24.76
N ARG A 732 22.22 53.80 -24.62
CA ARG A 732 21.29 54.91 -24.92
C ARG A 732 21.35 56.07 -23.91
N GLN A 733 21.83 55.85 -22.70
CA GLN A 733 21.95 56.86 -21.64
C GLN A 733 23.34 57.49 -21.55
N GLN A 734 24.40 56.76 -21.93
CA GLN A 734 25.80 57.21 -21.92
C GLN A 734 25.99 58.63 -22.54
N PRO A 735 25.38 59.01 -23.68
CA PRO A 735 25.53 60.36 -24.25
C PRO A 735 24.97 61.50 -23.40
N LYS A 736 24.07 61.23 -22.44
CA LYS A 736 23.57 62.23 -21.48
C LYS A 736 24.59 62.47 -20.37
N SER A 737 25.15 61.40 -19.82
CA SER A 737 26.21 61.44 -18.79
C SER A 737 27.46 62.14 -19.32
N LEU A 738 27.91 61.76 -20.52
CA LEU A 738 29.05 62.36 -21.20
C LEU A 738 28.91 63.87 -21.39
N LYS A 739 27.74 64.37 -21.82
CA LYS A 739 27.48 65.81 -21.98
C LYS A 739 27.57 66.61 -20.68
N SER A 740 27.25 65.99 -19.54
CA SER A 740 27.42 66.65 -18.24
C SER A 740 28.89 66.82 -17.88
N LYS A 741 29.72 65.81 -18.18
CA LYS A 741 31.18 65.84 -17.97
C LYS A 741 31.87 66.77 -18.97
N GLU A 742 31.48 66.75 -20.24
CA GLU A 742 31.90 67.70 -21.27
C GLU A 742 31.68 69.15 -20.82
N LEU A 743 30.49 69.47 -20.29
CA LEU A 743 30.16 70.80 -19.78
C LEU A 743 31.03 71.21 -18.58
N GLN A 744 31.46 70.28 -17.74
CA GLN A 744 32.37 70.53 -16.62
C GLN A 744 33.80 70.84 -17.10
N ILE A 745 34.35 70.02 -18.00
CA ILE A 745 35.66 70.25 -18.64
C ILE A 745 35.66 71.60 -19.37
N LYS A 746 34.55 71.94 -20.05
CA LYS A 746 34.35 73.21 -20.76
C LYS A 746 34.31 74.42 -19.83
N LYS A 747 33.70 74.32 -18.64
CA LYS A 747 33.79 75.35 -17.60
C LYS A 747 35.22 75.54 -17.11
N GLN A 748 35.95 74.46 -16.83
CA GLN A 748 37.34 74.52 -16.39
C GLN A 748 38.24 75.19 -17.45
N CYS A 749 38.15 74.77 -18.71
CA CYS A 749 38.86 75.40 -19.82
C CYS A 749 38.54 76.90 -19.96
N GLN A 750 37.26 77.29 -19.80
CA GLN A 750 36.87 78.71 -19.82
C GLN A 750 37.50 79.53 -18.69
N GLU A 751 37.57 79.02 -17.45
CA GLU A 751 38.25 79.73 -16.35
C GLU A 751 39.78 79.79 -16.53
N THR A 752 40.40 78.73 -17.05
CA THR A 752 41.83 78.75 -17.40
C THR A 752 42.12 79.78 -18.51
N CYS A 753 41.25 79.85 -19.53
CA CYS A 753 41.34 80.86 -20.59
C CYS A 753 41.11 82.30 -20.08
N LYS A 754 40.16 82.51 -19.16
CA LYS A 754 39.96 83.80 -18.47
C LYS A 754 41.20 84.19 -17.66
N THR A 755 41.82 83.23 -16.97
CA THR A 755 43.02 83.44 -16.15
C THR A 755 44.22 83.80 -17.01
N GLN A 756 44.50 83.06 -18.09
CA GLN A 756 45.53 83.43 -19.08
C GLN A 756 45.27 84.81 -19.71
N ARG A 757 44.01 85.18 -19.98
CA ARG A 757 43.66 86.53 -20.49
C ARG A 757 43.88 87.64 -19.45
N ARG A 758 43.73 87.36 -18.15
CA ARG A 758 44.08 88.30 -17.05
C ARG A 758 45.59 88.43 -16.90
N GLN A 759 46.32 87.31 -16.83
CA GLN A 759 47.79 87.27 -16.75
C GLN A 759 48.43 87.97 -17.95
N TYR A 760 47.92 87.75 -19.16
CA TYR A 760 48.35 88.47 -20.37
C TYR A 760 48.17 89.98 -20.24
N LYS A 761 47.03 90.47 -19.71
CA LYS A 761 46.82 91.92 -19.52
C LYS A 761 47.82 92.50 -18.52
N ALA A 762 48.05 91.83 -17.39
CA ALA A 762 49.01 92.28 -16.38
C ALA A 762 50.44 92.31 -16.94
N LEU A 763 50.88 91.21 -17.56
CA LEU A 763 52.22 91.09 -18.17
C LEU A 763 52.43 92.10 -19.30
N LYS A 764 51.41 92.34 -20.14
CA LYS A 764 51.43 93.36 -21.19
C LYS A 764 51.62 94.76 -20.60
N ASN A 765 50.87 95.13 -19.56
CA ASN A 765 50.98 96.45 -18.95
C ASN A 765 52.38 96.67 -18.37
N HIS A 766 52.84 95.73 -17.54
CA HIS A 766 54.17 95.79 -16.91
C HIS A 766 55.32 95.87 -17.92
N LEU A 767 55.24 95.14 -19.04
CA LEU A 767 56.25 95.23 -20.11
C LEU A 767 56.19 96.56 -20.88
N LEU A 768 55.01 97.17 -21.04
CA LEU A 768 54.89 98.49 -21.68
C LEU A 768 55.39 99.64 -20.78
N GLU A 769 55.30 99.46 -19.46
CA GLU A 769 55.85 100.38 -18.46
C GLU A 769 57.38 100.32 -18.39
N THR A 770 57.98 99.16 -18.64
CA THR A 770 59.44 98.91 -18.52
C THR A 770 60.22 99.01 -19.84
N THR A 771 59.57 98.99 -21.01
CA THR A 771 60.23 99.01 -22.33
C THR A 771 60.19 100.40 -22.99
N PRO A 772 61.24 100.85 -23.71
CA PRO A 772 61.20 102.08 -24.51
C PRO A 772 60.11 102.09 -25.60
N LYS A 773 59.52 103.27 -25.85
CA LYS A 773 58.39 103.47 -26.80
C LYS A 773 58.69 103.04 -28.24
N SER A 774 59.96 103.06 -28.65
CA SER A 774 60.43 102.57 -29.96
C SER A 774 60.14 101.08 -30.19
N GLU A 775 60.23 100.26 -29.13
CA GLU A 775 60.14 98.80 -29.21
C GLU A 775 58.75 98.25 -28.88
N HIS A 776 57.85 99.08 -28.35
CA HIS A 776 56.48 98.70 -27.97
C HIS A 776 55.75 97.92 -29.07
N LYS A 777 55.93 98.29 -30.35
CA LYS A 777 55.31 97.61 -31.50
C LYS A 777 55.80 96.17 -31.67
N ALA A 778 57.07 95.90 -31.39
CA ALA A 778 57.66 94.56 -31.46
C ALA A 778 57.25 93.70 -30.26
N VAL A 779 57.31 94.26 -29.04
CA VAL A 779 56.88 93.58 -27.81
C VAL A 779 55.39 93.22 -27.88
N LEU A 780 54.53 94.13 -28.33
CA LEU A 780 53.10 93.85 -28.53
C LEU A 780 52.82 92.76 -29.56
N LYS A 781 53.60 92.69 -30.64
CA LYS A 781 53.50 91.59 -31.63
C LYS A 781 53.87 90.26 -30.98
N ARG A 782 55.05 90.19 -30.35
CA ARG A 782 55.57 88.98 -29.68
C ARG A 782 54.61 88.46 -28.61
N LEU A 783 54.12 89.34 -27.74
CA LEU A 783 53.13 89.01 -26.71
C LEU A 783 51.82 88.50 -27.31
N LYS A 784 51.31 89.10 -28.39
CA LYS A 784 50.07 88.66 -29.05
C LYS A 784 50.22 87.30 -29.73
N GLU A 785 51.40 87.02 -30.30
CA GLU A 785 51.76 85.72 -30.86
C GLU A 785 51.88 84.65 -29.77
N GLU A 786 52.53 84.98 -28.64
CA GLU A 786 52.63 84.09 -27.48
C GLU A 786 51.27 83.84 -26.82
N GLN A 787 50.39 84.85 -26.73
CA GLN A 787 49.01 84.68 -26.29
C GLN A 787 48.24 83.74 -27.20
N LYS A 788 48.39 83.88 -28.53
CA LYS A 788 47.76 82.98 -29.51
C LYS A 788 48.28 81.54 -29.33
N ARG A 789 49.59 81.36 -29.11
CA ARG A 789 50.21 80.06 -28.84
C ARG A 789 49.69 79.42 -27.55
N LYS A 790 49.65 80.16 -26.43
CA LYS A 790 49.13 79.65 -25.14
C LYS A 790 47.63 79.31 -25.20
N LEU A 791 46.83 80.07 -25.95
CA LEU A 791 45.42 79.74 -26.18
C LEU A 791 45.22 78.56 -27.14
N ALA A 792 46.12 78.34 -28.11
CA ALA A 792 46.09 77.15 -28.97
C ALA A 792 46.42 75.88 -28.17
N ILE A 793 47.48 75.90 -27.37
CA ILE A 793 47.84 74.78 -26.48
C ILE A 793 46.70 74.43 -25.51
N LEU A 794 46.00 75.44 -24.96
CA LEU A 794 44.82 75.20 -24.12
C LEU A 794 43.62 74.61 -24.87
N ALA A 795 43.48 74.88 -26.18
CA ALA A 795 42.45 74.25 -27.01
C ALA A 795 42.82 72.80 -27.33
N GLU A 796 44.07 72.53 -27.71
CA GLU A 796 44.60 71.19 -27.93
C GLU A 796 44.49 70.32 -26.66
N GLN A 797 44.81 70.87 -25.49
CA GLN A 797 44.63 70.19 -24.19
C GLN A 797 43.14 69.91 -23.88
N TYR A 798 42.23 70.85 -24.18
CA TYR A 798 40.80 70.65 -23.99
C TYR A 798 40.22 69.56 -24.90
N ASP A 799 40.58 69.58 -26.19
CA ASP A 799 40.13 68.57 -27.15
C ASP A 799 40.76 67.20 -26.84
N HIS A 800 42.02 67.15 -26.38
CA HIS A 800 42.66 65.93 -25.88
C HIS A 800 41.91 65.36 -24.67
N SER A 801 41.67 66.17 -23.63
CA SER A 801 40.94 65.74 -22.43
C SER A 801 39.52 65.25 -22.72
N ILE A 802 38.84 65.81 -23.72
CA ILE A 802 37.51 65.32 -24.13
C ILE A 802 37.62 63.98 -24.87
N ASN A 803 38.55 63.84 -25.83
CA ASN A 803 38.71 62.60 -26.59
C ASN A 803 39.18 61.44 -25.71
N GLU A 804 40.09 61.68 -24.76
CA GLU A 804 40.51 60.74 -23.72
C GLU A 804 39.29 60.32 -22.86
N MET A 805 38.57 61.28 -22.27
CA MET A 805 37.41 61.03 -21.41
C MET A 805 36.27 60.28 -22.13
N LEU A 806 36.08 60.53 -23.43
CA LEU A 806 35.15 59.78 -24.28
C LEU A 806 35.63 58.35 -24.51
N SER A 807 36.88 58.17 -24.94
CA SER A 807 37.46 56.85 -25.27
C SER A 807 37.48 55.92 -24.05
N THR A 808 38.05 56.38 -22.93
CA THR A 808 38.13 55.63 -21.68
C THR A 808 36.74 55.28 -21.11
N GLN A 809 35.70 56.07 -21.39
CA GLN A 809 34.34 55.85 -20.89
C GLN A 809 33.45 55.07 -21.87
N ALA A 810 33.89 54.88 -23.11
CA ALA A 810 33.39 53.85 -24.00
C ALA A 810 33.98 52.49 -23.60
N LEU A 811 35.31 52.36 -23.54
CA LEU A 811 36.00 51.12 -23.18
C LEU A 811 35.53 50.55 -21.84
N ARG A 812 35.45 51.38 -20.78
CA ARG A 812 34.92 50.93 -19.47
C ARG A 812 33.46 50.51 -19.47
N LEU A 813 32.66 50.93 -20.45
CA LEU A 813 31.28 50.44 -20.59
C LEU A 813 31.30 49.08 -21.30
N ASP A 814 32.05 48.96 -22.40
CA ASP A 814 32.17 47.72 -23.16
C ASP A 814 32.78 46.60 -22.29
N GLU A 815 33.86 46.88 -21.56
CA GLU A 815 34.50 45.97 -20.58
C GLU A 815 33.53 45.52 -19.48
N ALA A 816 32.73 46.45 -18.94
CA ALA A 816 31.76 46.14 -17.89
C ALA A 816 30.59 45.29 -18.42
N GLN A 817 30.11 45.57 -19.64
CA GLN A 817 29.03 44.81 -20.26
C GLN A 817 29.49 43.41 -20.69
N GLU A 818 30.73 43.26 -21.16
CA GLU A 818 31.33 41.94 -21.39
C GLU A 818 31.50 41.16 -20.08
N GLY A 819 32.03 41.78 -19.02
CA GLY A 819 32.17 41.16 -17.71
C GLY A 819 30.83 40.68 -17.12
N GLU A 820 29.78 41.50 -17.18
CA GLU A 820 28.42 41.07 -16.80
C GLU A 820 27.89 39.92 -17.66
N GLY A 821 28.22 39.91 -18.96
CA GLY A 821 27.87 38.83 -19.88
C GLY A 821 28.54 37.51 -19.51
N GLN A 822 29.85 37.53 -19.24
CA GLN A 822 30.63 36.36 -18.84
C GLN A 822 30.15 35.80 -17.48
N VAL A 823 29.89 36.67 -16.50
CA VAL A 823 29.37 36.28 -15.18
C VAL A 823 27.98 35.65 -15.30
N LEU A 824 27.06 36.23 -16.09
CA LEU A 824 25.73 35.65 -16.30
C LEU A 824 25.81 34.30 -17.02
N ASP A 825 26.65 34.18 -18.06
CA ASP A 825 26.78 32.92 -18.80
C ASP A 825 27.37 31.79 -17.92
N MET A 826 28.31 32.11 -17.01
CA MET A 826 28.82 31.18 -16.01
C MET A 826 27.74 30.76 -14.99
N GLN A 827 26.94 31.71 -14.49
CA GLN A 827 25.83 31.42 -13.57
C GLN A 827 24.78 30.49 -14.21
N LEU A 828 24.34 30.80 -15.44
CA LEU A 828 23.33 30.02 -16.16
C LEU A 828 23.83 28.62 -16.59
N GLN A 829 25.16 28.43 -16.67
CA GLN A 829 25.79 27.14 -16.86
C GLN A 829 25.82 26.33 -15.55
N GLN A 830 26.20 26.97 -14.43
CA GLN A 830 26.21 26.34 -13.10
C GLN A 830 24.81 25.89 -12.66
N GLU A 831 23.77 26.69 -12.93
CA GLU A 831 22.36 26.31 -12.70
C GLU A 831 21.95 25.07 -13.52
N LEU A 832 22.39 24.98 -14.77
CA LEU A 832 22.10 23.85 -15.67
C LEU A 832 22.83 22.57 -15.22
N GLU A 833 24.08 22.69 -14.77
CA GLU A 833 24.85 21.58 -14.20
C GLU A 833 24.23 21.06 -12.89
N LEU A 834 23.74 21.96 -12.04
CA LEU A 834 23.00 21.60 -10.83
C LEU A 834 21.69 20.86 -11.15
N LEU A 835 20.94 21.29 -12.18
CA LEU A 835 19.75 20.59 -12.66
C LEU A 835 20.09 19.19 -13.18
N ASN A 836 21.14 19.05 -13.99
CA ASN A 836 21.59 17.75 -14.52
C ASN A 836 22.02 16.80 -13.38
N ALA A 837 22.73 17.31 -12.37
CA ALA A 837 23.11 16.54 -11.18
C ALA A 837 21.88 16.10 -10.36
N TYR A 838 20.88 16.97 -10.20
CA TYR A 838 19.62 16.67 -9.53
C TYR A 838 18.80 15.59 -10.26
N GLN A 839 18.67 15.69 -11.58
CA GLN A 839 18.00 14.68 -12.40
C GLN A 839 18.73 13.33 -12.40
N SER A 840 20.07 13.34 -12.43
CA SER A 840 20.89 12.13 -12.26
C SER A 840 20.65 11.46 -10.91
N LYS A 841 20.62 12.26 -9.82
CA LYS A 841 20.31 11.78 -8.46
C LYS A 841 18.92 11.16 -8.36
N ILE A 842 17.88 11.81 -8.91
CA ILE A 842 16.52 11.25 -8.98
C ILE A 842 16.52 9.89 -9.70
N LYS A 843 17.20 9.81 -10.84
CA LYS A 843 17.28 8.56 -11.61
C LYS A 843 17.94 7.45 -10.77
N MET A 844 19.12 7.71 -10.19
CA MET A 844 19.81 6.73 -9.34
C MET A 844 18.97 6.27 -8.14
N GLN A 845 18.26 7.19 -7.48
CA GLN A 845 17.35 6.86 -6.38
C GLN A 845 16.15 6.01 -6.85
N THR A 846 15.63 6.28 -8.05
CA THR A 846 14.53 5.52 -8.66
C THR A 846 14.98 4.11 -9.06
N ASP A 847 16.13 3.99 -9.72
CA ASP A 847 16.70 2.69 -10.13
C ASP A 847 17.04 1.82 -8.89
N ALA A 848 17.58 2.43 -7.82
CA ALA A 848 17.82 1.75 -6.55
C ALA A 848 16.51 1.32 -5.84
N GLN A 849 15.46 2.14 -5.90
CA GLN A 849 14.13 1.78 -5.39
C GLN A 849 13.50 0.64 -6.20
N HIS A 850 13.59 0.66 -7.52
CA HIS A 850 13.08 -0.41 -8.39
C HIS A 850 13.77 -1.76 -8.11
N GLU A 851 15.08 -1.72 -7.87
CA GLU A 851 15.87 -2.89 -7.49
C GLU A 851 15.53 -3.39 -6.07
N LYS A 852 15.29 -2.50 -5.11
CA LYS A 852 14.79 -2.86 -3.76
C LYS A 852 13.42 -3.52 -3.83
N GLU A 853 12.45 -2.92 -4.54
CA GLU A 853 11.10 -3.47 -4.74
C GLU A 853 11.13 -4.87 -5.36
N ARG A 854 12.05 -5.10 -6.31
CA ARG A 854 12.21 -6.40 -6.96
C ARG A 854 12.68 -7.47 -5.97
N ARG A 855 13.74 -7.20 -5.20
CA ARG A 855 14.26 -8.15 -4.19
C ARG A 855 13.24 -8.43 -3.09
N GLU A 856 12.48 -7.43 -2.66
CA GLU A 856 11.40 -7.60 -1.68
C GLU A 856 10.27 -8.49 -2.23
N LEU A 857 9.95 -8.39 -3.52
CA LEU A 857 9.00 -9.30 -4.17
C LEU A 857 9.57 -10.71 -4.31
N GLU A 858 10.82 -10.87 -4.78
CA GLU A 858 11.51 -12.15 -4.91
C GLU A 858 11.58 -12.90 -3.57
N GLN A 859 11.95 -12.21 -2.48
CA GLN A 859 11.98 -12.78 -1.13
C GLN A 859 10.58 -13.17 -0.65
N ARG A 860 9.55 -12.35 -0.91
CA ARG A 860 8.15 -12.63 -0.52
C ARG A 860 7.57 -13.82 -1.26
N VAL A 861 7.82 -13.92 -2.57
CA VAL A 861 7.43 -15.05 -3.41
C VAL A 861 8.15 -16.32 -2.97
N SER A 862 9.48 -16.26 -2.81
CA SER A 862 10.29 -17.39 -2.34
C SER A 862 9.83 -17.92 -0.97
N LEU A 863 9.60 -17.03 0.00
CA LEU A 863 9.07 -17.40 1.31
C LEU A 863 7.65 -18.00 1.22
N ARG A 864 6.78 -17.44 0.38
CA ARG A 864 5.45 -17.99 0.10
C ARG A 864 5.52 -19.39 -0.54
N ARG A 865 6.56 -19.66 -1.34
CA ARG A 865 6.77 -20.94 -2.03
C ARG A 865 7.25 -21.99 -1.03
N ALA A 866 8.28 -21.68 -0.25
CA ALA A 866 8.80 -22.57 0.80
C ALA A 866 7.74 -22.91 1.87
N LEU A 867 6.91 -21.94 2.29
CA LEU A 867 5.81 -22.20 3.23
C LEU A 867 4.67 -23.05 2.63
N LEU A 868 4.48 -22.99 1.30
CA LEU A 868 3.52 -23.86 0.60
C LEU A 868 4.08 -25.28 0.46
N GLU A 869 5.35 -25.43 0.10
CA GLU A 869 6.03 -26.73 0.01
C GLU A 869 6.09 -27.43 1.38
N GLN A 870 6.48 -26.74 2.46
CA GLN A 870 6.44 -27.28 3.82
C GLN A 870 5.02 -27.75 4.20
N LYS A 871 3.98 -26.97 3.87
CA LYS A 871 2.59 -27.35 4.17
C LYS A 871 2.12 -28.55 3.35
N ILE A 872 2.60 -28.71 2.12
CA ILE A 872 2.37 -29.89 1.28
C ILE A 872 3.03 -31.12 1.92
N GLU A 873 4.28 -31.01 2.37
CA GLU A 873 4.99 -32.09 3.08
C GLU A 873 4.28 -32.48 4.39
N GLU A 874 3.83 -31.51 5.19
CA GLU A 874 3.07 -31.75 6.43
C GLU A 874 1.73 -32.45 6.16
N GLU A 875 0.97 -32.04 5.15
CA GLU A 875 -0.30 -32.69 4.76
C GLU A 875 -0.08 -34.11 4.22
N MET A 876 0.97 -34.32 3.40
CA MET A 876 1.32 -35.63 2.87
C MET A 876 1.74 -36.60 3.97
N LEU A 877 2.51 -36.13 4.95
CA LEU A 877 2.90 -36.93 6.12
C LEU A 877 1.68 -37.26 7.00
N SER A 878 0.74 -36.32 7.20
CA SER A 878 -0.53 -36.61 7.88
C SER A 878 -1.32 -37.70 7.16
N LEU A 879 -1.49 -37.57 5.85
CA LEU A 879 -2.21 -38.56 5.03
C LEU A 879 -1.55 -39.94 5.07
N GLN A 880 -0.21 -40.00 5.07
CA GLN A 880 0.52 -41.26 5.19
C GLN A 880 0.35 -41.90 6.57
N ASN A 881 0.29 -41.12 7.65
CA ASN A 881 -0.02 -41.60 9.00
C ASN A 881 -1.48 -42.09 9.11
N GLU A 882 -2.44 -41.33 8.60
CA GLU A 882 -3.86 -41.74 8.50
C GLU A 882 -4.02 -43.04 7.70
N ARG A 883 -3.29 -43.19 6.59
CA ARG A 883 -3.26 -44.41 5.77
C ARG A 883 -2.76 -45.62 6.55
N LEU A 884 -1.65 -45.47 7.28
CA LEU A 884 -1.09 -46.54 8.11
C LEU A 884 -2.06 -46.95 9.24
N GLU A 885 -2.65 -45.97 9.92
CA GLU A 885 -3.56 -46.23 11.05
C GLU A 885 -4.90 -46.82 10.60
N ARG A 886 -5.44 -46.37 9.45
CA ARG A 886 -6.63 -46.96 8.85
C ARG A 886 -6.43 -48.43 8.47
N ILE A 887 -5.25 -48.79 7.97
CA ILE A 887 -4.88 -50.19 7.68
C ILE A 887 -4.69 -50.99 8.97
N ARG A 888 -4.01 -50.45 9.98
CA ARG A 888 -3.84 -51.09 11.30
C ARG A 888 -5.18 -51.41 11.94
N SER A 889 -6.04 -50.40 12.10
CA SER A 889 -7.36 -50.51 12.72
C SER A 889 -8.26 -51.52 12.00
N LEU A 890 -8.17 -51.60 10.66
CA LEU A 890 -8.86 -52.62 9.87
C LEU A 890 -8.36 -54.03 10.20
N LEU A 891 -7.04 -54.26 10.18
CA LEU A 891 -6.44 -55.57 10.47
C LEU A 891 -6.70 -56.00 11.93
N GLU A 892 -6.64 -55.09 12.89
CA GLU A 892 -6.97 -55.36 14.31
C GLU A 892 -8.45 -55.67 14.54
N ARG A 893 -9.37 -55.10 13.74
CA ARG A 893 -10.78 -55.52 13.75
C ARG A 893 -10.92 -56.93 13.18
N GLN A 894 -10.31 -57.19 12.02
CA GLN A 894 -10.40 -58.49 11.33
C GLN A 894 -9.80 -59.62 12.19
N ALA A 895 -8.68 -59.39 12.87
CA ALA A 895 -8.09 -60.32 13.82
C ALA A 895 -9.04 -60.65 14.98
N ARG A 896 -9.66 -59.65 15.62
CA ARG A 896 -10.64 -59.84 16.71
C ARG A 896 -11.92 -60.54 16.23
N GLU A 897 -12.36 -60.30 15.00
CA GLU A 897 -13.50 -61.01 14.40
C GLU A 897 -13.19 -62.50 14.16
N ILE A 898 -11.96 -62.83 13.75
CA ILE A 898 -11.51 -64.23 13.62
C ILE A 898 -11.36 -64.89 14.99
N GLU A 899 -10.74 -64.21 15.97
CA GLU A 899 -10.57 -64.70 17.33
C GLU A 899 -11.93 -65.00 18.00
N ALA A 900 -12.88 -64.06 17.92
CA ALA A 900 -14.24 -64.27 18.44
C ALA A 900 -14.98 -65.41 17.71
N PHE A 901 -14.80 -65.54 16.39
CA PHE A 901 -15.37 -66.65 15.63
C PHE A 901 -14.78 -68.00 16.06
N ASP A 902 -13.48 -68.09 16.25
CA ASP A 902 -12.79 -69.32 16.64
C ASP A 902 -13.10 -69.69 18.10
N SER A 903 -13.12 -68.73 19.03
CA SER A 903 -13.56 -68.94 20.42
C SER A 903 -15.01 -69.46 20.50
N GLU A 904 -15.93 -68.90 19.71
CA GLU A 904 -17.31 -69.38 19.65
C GLU A 904 -17.40 -70.78 19.00
N SER A 905 -16.50 -71.11 18.07
CA SER A 905 -16.43 -72.46 17.49
C SER A 905 -15.98 -73.48 18.54
N LEU A 906 -14.98 -73.12 19.36
CA LEU A 906 -14.50 -73.94 20.46
C LEU A 906 -15.57 -74.17 21.52
N ARG A 907 -16.37 -73.14 21.85
CA ARG A 907 -17.53 -73.24 22.77
C ARG A 907 -18.62 -74.19 22.25
N LEU A 908 -18.76 -74.31 20.93
CA LEU A 908 -19.64 -75.27 20.27
C LEU A 908 -19.03 -76.67 20.10
N GLY A 909 -17.84 -76.92 20.65
CA GLY A 909 -17.16 -78.24 20.62
C GLY A 909 -16.25 -78.48 19.41
N PHE A 910 -16.06 -77.49 18.53
CA PHE A 910 -15.19 -77.62 17.36
C PHE A 910 -13.77 -77.13 17.65
N SER A 911 -12.80 -78.04 17.67
CA SER A 911 -11.37 -77.67 17.84
C SER A 911 -10.86 -76.85 16.64
N ASN A 912 -10.10 -75.79 16.93
CA ASN A 912 -9.52 -74.90 15.91
C ASN A 912 -8.70 -75.66 14.86
N MET A 913 -7.93 -76.69 15.24
CA MET A 913 -7.20 -77.55 14.29
C MET A 913 -8.11 -78.15 13.22
N VAL A 914 -9.33 -78.55 13.58
CA VAL A 914 -10.30 -79.14 12.64
C VAL A 914 -10.87 -78.07 11.71
N LEU A 915 -11.04 -76.83 12.20
CA LEU A 915 -11.54 -75.70 11.42
C LEU A 915 -10.50 -75.11 10.46
N THR A 916 -9.20 -75.22 10.79
CA THR A 916 -8.08 -74.82 9.94
C THR A 916 -7.60 -75.91 8.99
N ASN A 917 -7.96 -77.18 9.23
CA ASN A 917 -7.49 -78.31 8.41
C ASN A 917 -7.98 -78.23 6.96
N LEU A 918 -7.12 -77.71 6.09
CA LEU A 918 -7.16 -77.80 4.63
C LEU A 918 -6.50 -79.13 4.22
N ALA A 919 -7.33 -80.15 3.97
CA ALA A 919 -6.90 -81.40 3.36
C ALA A 919 -7.77 -81.65 2.11
N PRO A 920 -7.18 -81.72 0.90
CA PRO A 920 -7.91 -82.08 -0.31
C PRO A 920 -7.92 -83.61 -0.50
N ASP A 921 -9.08 -84.19 -0.82
CA ASP A 921 -9.21 -85.34 -1.74
C ASP A 921 -10.68 -85.73 -1.97
N SER A 922 -10.94 -86.67 -2.90
CA SER A 922 -12.26 -87.26 -3.26
C SER A 922 -13.24 -86.41 -4.07
N GLN A 923 -12.72 -85.77 -5.12
CA GLN A 923 -13.16 -85.99 -6.52
C GLN A 923 -14.60 -86.52 -6.80
N GLY A 924 -15.44 -85.73 -7.49
CA GLY A 924 -16.74 -86.18 -8.01
C GLY A 924 -17.53 -85.06 -8.69
N GLY A 925 -17.29 -84.81 -9.98
CA GLY A 925 -17.70 -83.55 -10.63
C GLY A 925 -19.14 -83.50 -11.18
N TRP A 926 -19.67 -82.28 -11.25
CA TRP A 926 -20.61 -81.84 -12.29
C TRP A 926 -19.99 -80.62 -12.98
N GLY A 927 -19.82 -80.68 -14.30
CA GLY A 927 -19.16 -79.64 -15.09
C GLY A 927 -19.89 -79.34 -16.39
N GLY A 928 -19.72 -78.12 -16.89
CA GLY A 928 -20.37 -77.60 -18.10
C GLY A 928 -21.33 -76.44 -17.80
N GLY A 929 -21.00 -75.19 -18.15
CA GLY A 929 -19.75 -74.67 -18.73
C GLY A 929 -19.92 -73.21 -19.17
N GLY A 930 -18.84 -72.49 -19.53
CA GLY A 930 -18.99 -71.18 -20.20
C GLY A 930 -17.97 -70.06 -19.97
N GLY A 931 -16.67 -70.34 -19.75
CA GLY A 931 -15.59 -69.31 -19.80
C GLY A 931 -15.53 -68.30 -18.63
N GLY A 932 -14.42 -67.59 -18.39
CA GLY A 932 -13.08 -67.69 -19.00
C GLY A 932 -12.18 -66.54 -18.50
N GLY A 933 -10.85 -66.76 -18.46
CA GLY A 933 -9.87 -65.74 -18.04
C GLY A 933 -9.15 -66.09 -16.72
N SER A 934 -7.83 -66.32 -16.79
CA SER A 934 -7.00 -66.83 -15.70
C SER A 934 -6.25 -65.74 -14.92
N GLY A 935 -6.09 -65.95 -13.60
CA GLY A 935 -5.00 -65.36 -12.81
C GLY A 935 -3.65 -66.03 -13.10
N PRO A 936 -2.62 -65.86 -12.24
CA PRO A 936 -2.67 -66.56 -10.94
C PRO A 936 -2.06 -65.81 -9.73
N GLN A 937 -1.98 -66.55 -8.61
CA GLN A 937 -1.34 -66.24 -7.32
C GLN A 937 0.22 -66.17 -7.46
N GLY A 938 1.02 -65.75 -6.47
CA GLY A 938 0.76 -65.32 -5.09
C GLY A 938 2.09 -64.94 -4.37
N GLY A 939 2.04 -64.42 -3.14
CA GLY A 939 3.22 -63.91 -2.40
C GLY A 939 3.94 -64.94 -1.50
N GLY A 940 5.26 -64.74 -1.26
CA GLY A 940 6.11 -65.73 -0.55
C GLY A 940 7.47 -65.23 -0.02
N HIS A 941 7.48 -64.05 0.63
CA HIS A 941 8.40 -63.53 1.66
C HIS A 941 9.74 -64.26 2.06
N TRP A 942 10.79 -63.45 2.31
CA TRP A 942 12.06 -63.64 3.10
C TRP A 942 13.42 -63.96 2.42
N SER A 943 14.38 -63.03 2.65
CA SER A 943 15.83 -63.17 2.93
C SER A 943 16.81 -63.99 2.03
N GLY A 944 17.97 -63.39 1.76
CA GLY A 944 19.26 -64.09 1.55
C GLY A 944 19.87 -63.91 0.15
N GLY A 945 21.06 -63.31 0.06
CA GLY A 945 21.74 -63.04 -1.23
C GLY A 945 22.65 -64.19 -1.72
N GLY A 946 23.00 -64.19 -3.01
CA GLY A 946 23.96 -65.14 -3.61
C GLY A 946 24.07 -65.01 -5.13
N GLY A 947 25.22 -64.53 -5.63
CA GLY A 947 25.44 -64.10 -7.03
C GLY A 947 25.39 -65.15 -8.15
N GLY A 948 25.45 -64.67 -9.40
CA GLY A 948 25.92 -65.43 -10.58
C GLY A 948 25.01 -65.44 -11.81
N GLY A 949 25.54 -65.04 -12.99
CA GLY A 949 24.97 -65.39 -14.31
C GLY A 949 25.30 -66.86 -14.68
N GLY A 950 24.76 -67.48 -15.74
CA GLY A 950 24.39 -66.96 -17.07
C GLY A 950 25.46 -67.36 -18.09
N GLY A 951 25.18 -67.72 -19.36
CA GLY A 951 23.93 -67.85 -20.12
C GLY A 951 24.25 -68.12 -21.62
N GLY A 952 23.25 -68.04 -22.51
CA GLY A 952 23.42 -68.09 -23.98
C GLY A 952 22.92 -69.37 -24.67
N SER A 953 22.73 -69.42 -25.99
CA SER A 953 22.91 -68.35 -27.00
C SER A 953 22.17 -68.69 -28.32
N GLN A 954 22.44 -67.92 -29.39
CA GLN A 954 21.94 -67.99 -30.78
C GLN A 954 20.55 -67.37 -31.04
N HIS A 955 20.34 -66.56 -32.09
CA HIS A 955 21.29 -65.80 -32.93
C HIS A 955 20.59 -64.59 -33.57
N SER A 956 21.28 -63.46 -33.70
CA SER A 956 20.92 -62.34 -34.58
C SER A 956 22.14 -61.91 -35.40
N HIS A 957 21.93 -61.45 -36.64
CA HIS A 957 23.02 -60.95 -37.49
C HIS A 957 23.30 -59.45 -37.26
N HIS A 958 24.57 -59.09 -37.40
CA HIS A 958 25.14 -57.77 -37.08
C HIS A 958 25.62 -57.02 -38.33
N HIS A 959 25.71 -55.69 -38.22
CA HIS A 959 26.82 -54.82 -38.67
C HIS A 959 26.54 -53.39 -38.16
N GLN A 960 27.45 -52.59 -37.59
CA GLN A 960 28.87 -52.71 -37.21
C GLN A 960 29.08 -51.95 -35.87
N GLY A 961 30.04 -52.22 -34.98
CA GLY A 961 31.00 -53.34 -34.89
C GLY A 961 31.96 -53.20 -33.68
N SER A 962 32.38 -54.34 -33.11
CA SER A 962 33.66 -54.63 -32.36
C SER A 962 34.15 -53.71 -31.22
N SER A 963 34.70 -54.18 -30.07
CA SER A 963 34.96 -55.50 -29.43
C SER A 963 35.81 -55.27 -28.16
N SER A 964 35.96 -56.08 -27.11
CA SER A 964 35.30 -57.27 -26.49
C SER A 964 36.06 -57.53 -25.13
N SER A 965 36.03 -58.62 -24.33
CA SER A 965 35.39 -59.95 -24.29
C SER A 965 35.66 -60.66 -22.92
N GLN A 966 34.75 -61.56 -22.49
CA GLN A 966 35.00 -62.81 -21.72
C GLN A 966 35.36 -62.87 -20.21
N GLN A 967 34.74 -63.87 -19.55
CA GLN A 967 35.26 -64.83 -18.54
C GLN A 967 35.45 -64.42 -17.03
N PRO A 968 35.52 -65.39 -16.07
CA PRO A 968 35.22 -65.17 -14.64
C PRO A 968 36.29 -65.72 -13.65
N TRP A 969 35.88 -65.93 -12.37
CA TRP A 969 36.62 -66.41 -11.17
C TRP A 969 37.47 -65.37 -10.42
N GLY A 970 37.61 -65.56 -9.09
CA GLY A 970 38.67 -64.92 -8.29
C GLY A 970 38.23 -64.02 -7.12
N HIS A 971 37.80 -64.62 -5.99
CA HIS A 971 38.12 -64.06 -4.67
C HIS A 971 39.64 -64.26 -4.42
N PRO A 972 40.36 -63.40 -3.66
CA PRO A 972 40.11 -63.31 -2.21
C PRO A 972 40.39 -61.96 -1.48
N MET A 973 39.85 -61.90 -0.26
CA MET A 973 40.39 -61.33 1.00
C MET A 973 41.48 -60.23 1.03
N LEU A 974 41.20 -59.22 1.86
CA LEU A 974 42.06 -58.61 2.89
C LEU A 974 43.45 -58.05 2.53
N ALA A 975 43.64 -56.75 2.78
CA ALA A 975 44.60 -56.23 3.78
C ALA A 975 44.45 -54.70 3.99
N GLY A 976 44.92 -54.18 5.14
CA GLY A 976 45.32 -52.77 5.29
C GLY A 976 44.36 -51.83 6.03
N GLY A 977 44.66 -51.54 7.31
CA GLY A 977 44.45 -50.21 7.90
C GLY A 977 45.62 -49.27 7.53
N PRO A 978 45.89 -48.14 8.26
CA PRO A 978 45.57 -47.91 9.68
C PRO A 978 44.99 -46.51 10.05
N PRO A 979 44.61 -46.31 11.33
CA PRO A 979 44.41 -44.99 11.99
C PRO A 979 45.81 -44.42 12.44
N PRO A 980 46.00 -43.44 13.39
CA PRO A 980 45.07 -42.81 14.35
C PRO A 980 45.27 -41.30 14.65
N TRP A 981 44.66 -40.83 15.74
CA TRP A 981 44.79 -39.48 16.32
C TRP A 981 46.15 -39.25 17.02
N SER A 982 46.52 -37.99 17.31
CA SER A 982 46.45 -37.42 18.70
C SER A 982 47.46 -36.30 19.05
N LEU A 983 47.10 -35.52 20.10
CA LEU A 983 47.92 -34.75 21.06
C LEU A 983 48.88 -33.59 20.64
N HIS A 984 48.60 -32.42 21.26
CA HIS A 984 49.51 -31.48 21.98
C HIS A 984 50.56 -30.56 21.28
N ASN A 985 50.56 -29.32 21.80
CA ASN A 985 51.62 -28.28 21.82
C ASN A 985 53.01 -28.82 22.29
N PRO A 986 54.18 -28.18 21.97
CA PRO A 986 54.44 -26.79 22.39
C PRO A 986 55.49 -25.89 21.64
N VAL A 987 55.35 -24.57 21.86
CA VAL A 987 56.41 -23.52 22.13
C VAL A 987 57.61 -23.29 21.17
N GLY A 988 57.72 -22.03 20.70
CA GLY A 988 58.99 -21.30 20.45
C GLY A 988 59.53 -21.27 19.02
N GLY A 989 60.18 -20.20 18.51
CA GLY A 989 60.34 -18.84 19.07
C GLY A 989 61.34 -17.94 18.28
N SER A 990 61.25 -16.62 18.47
CA SER A 990 62.26 -15.56 18.16
C SER A 990 62.78 -15.33 16.73
N GLN A 991 62.43 -14.18 16.12
CA GLN A 991 63.31 -13.01 15.81
C GLN A 991 62.48 -11.88 15.12
N ARG A 992 62.50 -10.61 15.59
CA ARG A 992 63.41 -9.47 15.23
C ARG A 992 63.37 -9.09 13.74
N VAL A 993 63.19 -7.84 13.28
CA VAL A 993 63.02 -6.47 13.87
C VAL A 993 62.06 -5.65 12.95
N SER A 994 61.70 -4.36 13.07
CA SER A 994 62.24 -3.18 13.80
C SER A 994 61.18 -2.13 14.21
N GLN A 995 61.64 -1.22 15.07
CA GLN A 995 61.31 0.21 15.29
C GLN A 995 60.49 1.00 14.23
N GLY A 996 59.72 2.04 14.61
CA GLY A 996 59.42 2.52 15.98
C GLY A 996 58.83 3.95 16.09
N SER A 997 58.64 4.43 17.33
CA SER A 997 58.42 5.84 17.78
C SER A 997 57.11 6.56 17.36
N THR A 998 56.47 7.43 18.17
CA THR A 998 56.75 7.92 19.55
C THR A 998 55.49 8.48 20.23
N GLY A 999 55.30 8.20 21.53
CA GLY A 999 54.39 8.94 22.47
C GLY A 999 52.88 8.71 22.29
N GLY A 1000 52.03 8.68 23.33
CA GLY A 1000 52.20 9.01 24.76
C GLY A 1000 51.23 10.13 25.19
N VAL A 1001 50.72 10.26 26.44
CA VAL A 1001 50.92 9.52 27.71
C VAL A 1001 49.69 9.78 28.62
N ARG A 1002 49.16 8.75 29.32
CA ARG A 1002 48.19 8.83 30.46
C ARG A 1002 46.78 9.38 30.11
N ASN A 1003 45.72 9.24 30.94
CA ASN A 1003 45.59 8.63 32.28
C ASN A 1003 44.22 7.92 32.42
N SER A 1004 44.12 6.89 33.26
CA SER A 1004 42.84 6.44 33.85
C SER A 1004 42.69 7.00 35.27
N PRO A 1005 41.50 6.88 35.89
CA PRO A 1005 41.42 5.95 37.01
C PRO A 1005 40.18 5.03 36.98
N GLN A 1006 40.14 4.07 37.91
CA GLN A 1006 39.13 3.01 38.03
C GLN A 1006 38.06 3.34 39.08
N ALA A 1007 36.87 2.76 38.96
CA ALA A 1007 36.00 2.44 40.10
C ALA A 1007 35.32 1.07 39.88
N MET A 1008 35.26 0.26 40.95
CA MET A 1008 35.02 -1.18 40.89
C MET A 1008 33.55 -1.63 41.05
N ARG A 1009 33.26 -2.81 40.50
CA ARG A 1009 32.40 -3.89 41.03
C ARG A 1009 30.99 -3.53 41.57
N ARG A 1010 30.00 -4.24 40.99
CA ARG A 1010 29.30 -5.33 41.72
C ARG A 1010 28.82 -6.41 40.74
N THR A 1011 28.59 -7.61 41.27
CA THR A 1011 28.23 -8.81 40.51
C THR A 1011 26.99 -9.46 41.11
N SER A 1012 26.04 -9.88 40.28
CA SER A 1012 24.93 -10.75 40.67
C SER A 1012 24.54 -11.66 39.50
N SER A 1013 24.55 -12.97 39.74
CA SER A 1013 24.26 -14.01 38.75
C SER A 1013 22.80 -14.45 38.81
N GLY A 1014 22.17 -14.61 37.65
CA GLY A 1014 20.86 -15.23 37.44
C GLY A 1014 20.69 -15.57 35.96
N GLY A 1015 19.98 -16.64 35.62
CA GLY A 1015 19.87 -17.09 34.22
C GLY A 1015 18.72 -18.06 33.97
N ARG A 1016 18.51 -18.37 32.67
CA ARG A 1016 17.28 -18.93 32.06
C ARG A 1016 16.11 -17.92 32.05
N SER A 1017 15.19 -17.95 31.09
CA SER A 1017 14.95 -18.92 29.99
C SER A 1017 14.68 -18.25 28.64
N GLU A 1018 14.75 -19.02 27.55
CA GLU A 1018 14.41 -18.60 26.19
C GLU A 1018 12.89 -18.42 25.99
N GLN A 1019 12.47 -17.51 25.12
CA GLN A 1019 11.26 -17.71 24.28
C GLN A 1019 11.18 -16.79 23.04
N GLY A 1020 11.18 -17.42 21.86
CA GLY A 1020 10.64 -16.98 20.56
C GLY A 1020 10.45 -15.49 20.22
N MET A 1021 11.49 -14.84 19.66
CA MET A 1021 11.33 -13.61 18.88
C MET A 1021 10.56 -13.90 17.58
N SER A 1022 9.32 -13.42 17.46
CA SER A 1022 8.50 -13.58 16.25
C SER A 1022 8.80 -12.50 15.20
N ARG A 1023 8.83 -12.92 13.93
CA ARG A 1023 9.38 -12.17 12.78
C ARG A 1023 8.60 -10.90 12.44
N SER A 1024 9.32 -9.90 11.95
CA SER A 1024 8.83 -8.59 11.52
C SER A 1024 7.72 -8.67 10.46
N ALA A 1025 6.72 -7.80 10.59
CA ALA A 1025 5.75 -7.51 9.53
C ALA A 1025 6.10 -6.15 8.87
N SER A 1026 6.16 -6.11 7.54
CA SER A 1026 6.42 -4.87 6.80
C SER A 1026 5.23 -3.92 6.87
N ILE A 1027 5.37 -2.78 7.54
CA ILE A 1027 4.32 -1.77 7.65
C ILE A 1027 4.44 -0.79 6.49
N THR A 1028 3.44 -0.76 5.61
CA THR A 1028 3.32 0.28 4.57
C THR A 1028 2.86 1.59 5.22
N SER A 1029 3.52 2.70 4.89
CA SER A 1029 3.26 4.01 5.50
C SER A 1029 1.87 4.56 5.17
N GLN A 1030 1.13 4.96 6.21
CA GLN A 1030 -0.12 5.71 6.06
C GLN A 1030 0.13 7.21 6.15
N ILE A 1031 0.00 7.92 5.02
CA ILE A 1031 -0.01 9.39 4.99
C ILE A 1031 -1.46 9.85 5.23
N SER A 1032 -1.67 10.58 6.33
CA SER A 1032 -2.97 11.12 6.75
C SER A 1032 -3.42 12.30 5.86
N ASN A 1033 -4.06 11.98 4.72
CA ASN A 1033 -4.67 12.97 3.83
C ASN A 1033 -5.94 13.62 4.44
N GLY A 1034 -5.74 14.55 5.37
CA GLY A 1034 -6.79 15.40 5.91
C GLY A 1034 -7.18 16.56 4.98
N SER A 1035 -8.44 17.02 5.10
CA SER A 1035 -8.97 18.27 4.51
C SER A 1035 -8.97 18.40 2.97
N HIS A 1036 -9.76 17.56 2.29
CA HIS A 1036 -10.24 17.90 0.93
C HIS A 1036 -11.39 18.92 1.02
N LEU A 1037 -11.09 20.19 1.35
CA LEU A 1037 -12.08 21.28 1.27
C LEU A 1037 -12.27 21.68 -0.20
N SER A 1038 -13.43 21.33 -0.76
CA SER A 1038 -13.81 21.68 -2.12
C SER A 1038 -14.20 23.16 -2.21
N TYR A 1039 -13.32 23.97 -2.79
CA TYR A 1039 -13.67 25.28 -3.35
C TYR A 1039 -13.19 25.34 -4.81
N THR A 1040 -14.03 25.95 -5.64
CA THR A 1040 -13.79 26.30 -7.06
C THR A 1040 -12.83 27.46 -7.19
#